data_AF-A0A1D6NZZ3-F1
#
_entry.id   AF-A0A1D6NZZ3-F1
#
_cell.length_a   1.000
_cell.length_b   1.000
_cell.length_c   1.000
_cell.angle_alpha   90.00
_cell.angle_beta   90.00
_cell.angle_gamma   90.00
#
_symmetry.space_group_name_H-M   'P 1'
#
loop_
_entity.id
_entity.type
_entity.pdbx_description
1 polymer ?
#
loop_
_entity_poly.entity_id
_entity_poly.type
_entity_poly.pdbx_seq_one_letter_code
_entity_poly.pdbx_strand_id
1 'polypeptide(L)'
;MAGPEKTVVWFRRDLRIQDNPALAAAAKGGSVLPIFIWCPSDYGQYYPGRCSRWWLKQSLVHLGKSLELLGCPLVLIRAEDSTLAALLECVRSISATRVVYNRLYDPISLVLDNKIKNELPAHGISIQSFNGDLLYEPWDVYDENGQAFTTFNKYWEKCMSLPIEISQYLAPTRLVAAPGLANVRCCSIDDLGLESSKDVESSNALLSRAWSPGWRNAENMLEEFVSYGLLEYSEHGMKVGGSTTSLLSPYLHFGELSVRMIYQLVKMRQVKWQNEGKSEAEESVRLFLRSIGFREYSRYLCFNYPFTHERSFLGNLKHYPWLLDEGRFKSWRQGMTGYPLVDAGMRELWATGWTHNRIRVIVSSFAVKFLQIPWIWGMKYFWDVLLDADLESDILGWQYISGSLPDGHELSRLDNPEVQGQKYDPDGEYVRTWIPELARMPTEWIHSPWAAPNSILQVAGVELGFNYPKPIVELHMARECLDDAISTMWQLDTAAKLAELDGEVVDDNLNNIRNFDIPKVVLNKKLSPSTSSMEHRVLSTNGKDEKSQPTEVKALYKQIIRDDMMNDSNMDDTCSTANLKVTRKRSSSDSAFNATSRRQQTEMALVRLKIMTVKIVVRASLGHPRKLLSISALKMLQIFNEKYLPSHVI
;
A
#
# COMPACT_ATOMS: atom_id res chain seq x y z
N MET A 1 24.85 -23.38 -27.79
CA MET A 1 25.46 -24.51 -27.07
C MET A 1 25.37 -24.19 -25.59
N ALA A 2 24.98 -25.14 -24.74
CA ALA A 2 25.02 -24.93 -23.29
C ALA A 2 26.50 -24.86 -22.85
N GLY A 3 26.86 -23.85 -22.07
CA GLY A 3 28.23 -23.76 -21.52
C GLY A 3 28.50 -24.79 -20.42
N PRO A 4 29.73 -24.84 -19.89
CA PRO A 4 30.12 -25.78 -18.84
C PRO A 4 29.64 -25.38 -17.44
N GLU A 5 28.95 -24.25 -17.29
CA GLU A 5 28.59 -23.70 -15.99
C GLU A 5 27.50 -24.53 -15.31
N LYS A 6 27.58 -24.64 -13.98
CA LYS A 6 26.50 -25.19 -13.14
C LYS A 6 25.87 -24.04 -12.36
N THR A 7 24.61 -23.75 -12.66
CA THR A 7 23.89 -22.58 -12.12
C THR A 7 22.69 -23.00 -11.27
N VAL A 8 22.62 -22.51 -10.05
CA VAL A 8 21.39 -22.58 -9.24
C VAL A 8 20.46 -21.44 -9.67
N VAL A 9 19.19 -21.76 -9.95
CA VAL A 9 18.14 -20.78 -10.27
C VAL A 9 17.17 -20.76 -9.11
N TRP A 10 17.21 -19.69 -8.30
CA TRP A 10 16.36 -19.56 -7.11
C TRP A 10 15.08 -18.78 -7.44
N PHE A 11 13.96 -19.49 -7.41
CA PHE A 11 12.62 -18.95 -7.61
C PHE A 11 12.00 -18.49 -6.29
N ARG A 12 11.22 -17.40 -6.35
CA ARG A 12 10.52 -16.76 -5.23
C ARG A 12 9.10 -16.32 -5.65
N ARG A 13 8.98 -15.12 -6.23
CA ARG A 13 7.74 -14.51 -6.77
C ARG A 13 7.87 -14.28 -8.28
N ASP A 14 8.37 -15.29 -8.98
CA ASP A 14 8.70 -15.28 -10.41
C ASP A 14 8.37 -16.63 -11.07
N LEU A 15 7.22 -17.21 -10.71
CA LEU A 15 6.86 -18.64 -10.92
C LEU A 15 6.47 -18.98 -12.37
N ARG A 16 7.28 -18.57 -13.35
CA ARG A 16 7.07 -18.73 -14.79
C ARG A 16 8.37 -19.06 -15.54
N ILE A 17 8.21 -19.67 -16.72
CA ILE A 17 9.33 -19.98 -17.64
C ILE A 17 9.51 -18.92 -18.75
N GLN A 18 8.42 -18.31 -19.22
CA GLN A 18 8.42 -17.34 -20.31
C GLN A 18 8.82 -15.96 -19.81
N ASP A 19 9.74 -15.28 -20.50
CA ASP A 19 10.34 -13.99 -20.14
C ASP A 19 11.10 -13.97 -18.79
N ASN A 20 11.55 -15.11 -18.26
CA ASN A 20 12.25 -15.18 -16.97
C ASN A 20 13.76 -14.95 -17.17
N PRO A 21 14.33 -13.79 -16.79
CA PRO A 21 15.72 -13.47 -17.13
C PRO A 21 16.74 -14.34 -16.40
N ALA A 22 16.50 -14.63 -15.11
CA ALA A 22 17.36 -15.51 -14.32
C ALA A 22 17.41 -16.93 -14.92
N LEU A 23 16.25 -17.52 -15.22
CA LEU A 23 16.17 -18.84 -15.86
C LEU A 23 16.82 -18.83 -17.26
N ALA A 24 16.55 -17.81 -18.08
CA ALA A 24 17.10 -17.71 -19.43
C ALA A 24 18.62 -17.47 -19.45
N ALA A 25 19.17 -16.73 -18.48
CA ALA A 25 20.60 -16.56 -18.30
C ALA A 25 21.28 -17.88 -17.89
N ALA A 26 20.70 -18.60 -16.92
CA ALA A 26 21.21 -19.90 -16.48
C ALA A 26 21.20 -20.95 -17.60
N ALA A 27 20.10 -21.05 -18.35
CA ALA A 27 19.94 -21.99 -19.46
C ALA A 27 20.90 -21.73 -20.64
N LYS A 28 21.30 -20.47 -20.86
CA LYS A 28 22.38 -20.11 -21.80
C LYS A 28 23.76 -20.53 -21.26
N GLY A 29 23.99 -20.34 -19.96
CA GLY A 29 25.27 -20.60 -19.30
C GLY A 29 25.65 -22.07 -19.15
N GLY A 30 24.68 -22.98 -18.98
CA GLY A 30 24.98 -24.41 -18.89
C GLY A 30 23.90 -25.26 -18.25
N SER A 31 24.30 -26.10 -17.30
CA SER A 31 23.39 -26.95 -16.53
C SER A 31 22.76 -26.17 -15.38
N VAL A 32 21.48 -26.45 -15.10
CA VAL A 32 20.67 -25.70 -14.15
C VAL A 32 20.16 -26.57 -12.99
N LEU A 33 19.97 -25.94 -11.84
CA LEU A 33 19.26 -26.48 -10.69
C LEU A 33 18.15 -25.49 -10.29
N PRO A 34 16.90 -25.68 -10.76
CA PRO A 34 15.76 -24.89 -10.32
C PRO A 34 15.43 -25.24 -8.87
N ILE A 35 15.42 -24.24 -7.98
CA ILE A 35 15.07 -24.42 -6.56
C ILE A 35 14.01 -23.41 -6.11
N PHE A 36 13.19 -23.82 -5.15
CA PHE A 36 12.37 -22.95 -4.33
C PHE A 36 12.69 -23.22 -2.85
N ILE A 37 13.01 -22.17 -2.09
CA ILE A 37 13.30 -22.26 -0.66
C ILE A 37 12.18 -21.57 0.11
N TRP A 38 11.54 -22.32 1.01
CA TRP A 38 10.57 -21.83 1.97
C TRP A 38 11.21 -21.71 3.35
N CYS A 39 11.35 -20.48 3.86
CA CYS A 39 11.96 -20.19 5.15
C CYS A 39 11.02 -19.30 5.97
N PRO A 40 10.10 -19.87 6.79
CA PRO A 40 9.11 -19.08 7.55
C PRO A 40 9.72 -18.01 8.46
N SER A 41 10.92 -18.26 8.99
CA SER A 41 11.66 -17.36 9.87
C SER A 41 12.14 -16.08 9.19
N ASP A 42 12.43 -16.11 7.88
CA ASP A 42 12.85 -14.92 7.12
C ASP A 42 11.72 -13.88 6.95
N TYR A 43 10.44 -14.30 7.00
CA TYR A 43 9.29 -13.39 6.78
C TYR A 43 8.87 -12.57 8.01
N GLY A 44 9.23 -13.01 9.22
CA GLY A 44 8.86 -12.35 10.48
C GLY A 44 7.36 -12.04 10.59
N GLN A 45 7.02 -10.76 10.76
CA GLN A 45 5.61 -10.32 10.90
C GLN A 45 4.79 -10.36 9.60
N TYR A 46 5.44 -10.55 8.44
CA TYR A 46 4.82 -10.59 7.12
C TYR A 46 4.78 -12.01 6.53
N TYR A 47 4.67 -13.02 7.40
CA TYR A 47 4.39 -14.38 6.96
C TYR A 47 3.14 -14.39 6.04
N PRO A 48 3.22 -14.92 4.81
CA PRO A 48 2.13 -14.81 3.83
C PRO A 48 0.82 -15.42 4.35
N GLY A 49 -0.30 -14.79 4.02
CA GLY A 49 -1.64 -15.20 4.47
C GLY A 49 -2.14 -16.54 3.95
N ARG A 50 -3.24 -17.04 4.53
CA ARG A 50 -3.86 -18.31 4.12
C ARG A 50 -4.12 -18.40 2.62
N CYS A 51 -4.75 -17.39 2.02
CA CYS A 51 -5.07 -17.39 0.59
C CYS A 51 -3.81 -17.32 -0.29
N SER A 52 -2.87 -16.45 0.06
CA SER A 52 -1.56 -16.35 -0.61
C SER A 52 -0.78 -17.68 -0.58
N ARG A 53 -0.71 -18.37 0.57
CA ARG A 53 -0.04 -19.68 0.69
C ARG A 53 -0.75 -20.79 -0.10
N TRP A 54 -2.09 -20.79 -0.16
CA TRP A 54 -2.85 -21.70 -1.01
C TRP A 54 -2.48 -21.51 -2.48
N TRP A 55 -2.49 -20.26 -2.97
CA TRP A 55 -2.12 -19.96 -4.35
C TRP A 55 -0.69 -20.41 -4.66
N LEU A 56 0.27 -20.04 -3.80
CA LEU A 56 1.68 -20.44 -3.90
C LEU A 56 1.84 -21.97 -4.02
N LYS A 57 1.10 -22.75 -3.23
CA LYS A 57 1.15 -24.22 -3.29
C LYS A 57 0.77 -24.74 -4.68
N GLN A 58 -0.34 -24.26 -5.23
CA GLN A 58 -0.82 -24.68 -6.56
C GLN A 58 0.15 -24.24 -7.68
N SER A 59 0.68 -23.01 -7.60
CA SER A 59 1.62 -22.47 -8.58
C SER A 59 2.97 -23.19 -8.58
N LEU A 60 3.48 -23.62 -7.43
CA LEU A 60 4.68 -24.45 -7.34
C LEU A 60 4.46 -25.84 -7.98
N VAL A 61 3.30 -26.46 -7.80
CA VAL A 61 2.93 -27.72 -8.49
C VAL A 61 2.86 -27.52 -10.01
N HIS A 62 2.27 -26.40 -10.46
CA HIS A 62 2.20 -26.06 -11.89
C HIS A 62 3.59 -25.80 -12.49
N LEU A 63 4.43 -25.03 -11.80
CA LEU A 63 5.80 -24.73 -12.23
C LEU A 63 6.68 -25.99 -12.25
N GLY A 64 6.57 -26.85 -11.23
CA GLY A 64 7.30 -28.13 -11.17
C GLY A 64 7.06 -28.99 -12.40
N LYS A 65 5.79 -29.26 -12.72
CA LYS A 65 5.38 -29.98 -13.94
C LYS A 65 5.90 -29.31 -15.23
N SER A 66 5.87 -27.97 -15.28
CA SER A 66 6.34 -27.21 -16.44
C SER A 66 7.85 -27.35 -16.66
N LEU A 67 8.64 -27.33 -15.59
CA LEU A 67 10.10 -27.48 -15.64
C LEU A 67 10.49 -28.94 -15.92
N GLU A 68 9.77 -29.92 -15.37
CA GLU A 68 9.94 -31.35 -15.67
C GLU A 68 9.79 -31.65 -17.17
N LEU A 69 8.79 -31.05 -17.83
CA LEU A 69 8.59 -31.16 -19.28
C LEU A 69 9.75 -30.54 -20.08
N LEU A 70 10.43 -29.53 -19.54
CA LEU A 70 11.66 -28.96 -20.13
C LEU A 70 12.92 -29.81 -19.82
N GLY A 71 12.82 -30.82 -18.95
CA GLY A 71 13.91 -31.74 -18.60
C GLY A 71 14.64 -31.44 -17.28
N CYS A 72 14.08 -30.62 -16.39
CA CYS A 72 14.65 -30.33 -15.06
C CYS A 72 13.55 -30.24 -13.99
N PRO A 73 13.53 -31.09 -12.95
CA PRO A 73 12.54 -30.94 -11.88
C PRO A 73 12.82 -29.69 -11.03
N LEU A 74 11.76 -29.17 -10.39
CA LEU A 74 11.86 -28.12 -9.38
C LEU A 74 12.18 -28.75 -8.02
N VAL A 75 13.28 -28.32 -7.39
CA VAL A 75 13.63 -28.78 -6.04
C VAL A 75 12.98 -27.88 -4.99
N LEU A 76 12.11 -28.45 -4.17
CA LEU A 76 11.47 -27.77 -3.05
C LEU A 76 12.26 -28.01 -1.76
N ILE A 77 12.54 -26.95 -1.01
CA ILE A 77 13.36 -26.99 0.20
C ILE A 77 12.65 -26.21 1.31
N ARG A 78 12.47 -26.84 2.46
CA ARG A 78 12.04 -26.16 3.70
C ARG A 78 13.27 -25.89 4.56
N ALA A 79 13.53 -24.61 4.83
CA ALA A 79 14.57 -24.16 5.74
C ALA A 79 13.92 -23.74 7.08
N GLU A 80 14.54 -24.12 8.20
CA GLU A 80 14.07 -23.73 9.53
C GLU A 80 14.71 -22.39 9.96
N ASP A 81 16.03 -22.27 9.82
CA ASP A 81 16.79 -21.13 10.36
C ASP A 81 17.21 -20.06 9.33
N SER A 82 17.56 -20.44 8.09
CA SER A 82 18.02 -19.46 7.09
C SER A 82 18.03 -19.95 5.65
N THR A 83 17.48 -19.13 4.74
CA THR A 83 17.62 -19.30 3.29
C THR A 83 19.08 -19.35 2.81
N LEU A 84 20.00 -18.58 3.42
CA LEU A 84 21.41 -18.58 3.04
C LEU A 84 22.09 -19.94 3.26
N ALA A 85 21.76 -20.62 4.37
CA ALA A 85 22.30 -21.94 4.66
C ALA A 85 21.83 -22.99 3.64
N ALA A 86 20.54 -22.97 3.29
CA ALA A 86 19.97 -23.82 2.26
C ALA A 86 20.60 -23.57 0.87
N LEU A 87 20.81 -22.30 0.49
CA LEU A 87 21.53 -21.94 -0.76
C LEU A 87 22.95 -22.51 -0.79
N LEU A 88 23.70 -22.37 0.31
CA LEU A 88 25.06 -22.90 0.41
C LEU A 88 25.10 -24.43 0.36
N GLU A 89 24.11 -25.13 0.94
CA GLU A 89 23.97 -26.59 0.82
C GLU A 89 23.72 -26.99 -0.65
N CYS A 90 22.76 -26.35 -1.34
CA CYS A 90 22.50 -26.61 -2.77
C CYS A 90 23.75 -26.41 -3.63
N VAL A 91 24.47 -25.30 -3.45
CA VAL A 91 25.66 -25.00 -4.23
C VAL A 91 26.75 -26.04 -4.01
N ARG A 92 26.95 -26.50 -2.77
CA ARG A 92 27.92 -27.57 -2.45
C ARG A 92 27.52 -28.90 -3.08
N SER A 93 26.25 -29.33 -2.95
CA SER A 93 25.79 -30.64 -3.42
C SER A 93 25.93 -30.87 -4.93
N ILE A 94 25.81 -29.83 -5.76
CA ILE A 94 26.05 -29.93 -7.22
C ILE A 94 27.41 -29.34 -7.66
N SER A 95 28.18 -28.75 -6.76
CA SER A 95 29.37 -27.93 -7.05
C SER A 95 29.05 -26.81 -8.07
N ALA A 96 28.03 -26.01 -7.77
CA ALA A 96 27.64 -24.87 -8.61
C ALA A 96 28.68 -23.75 -8.55
N THR A 97 28.87 -23.06 -9.67
CA THR A 97 29.76 -21.89 -9.77
C THR A 97 29.00 -20.57 -9.74
N ARG A 98 27.67 -20.61 -9.98
CA ARG A 98 26.81 -19.43 -10.02
C ARG A 98 25.45 -19.67 -9.36
N VAL A 99 24.93 -18.64 -8.70
CA VAL A 99 23.52 -18.53 -8.27
C VAL A 99 22.89 -17.35 -9.00
N VAL A 100 21.71 -17.56 -9.58
CA VAL A 100 20.91 -16.49 -10.20
C VAL A 100 19.49 -16.48 -9.66
N TYR A 101 18.91 -15.29 -9.59
CA TYR A 101 17.54 -15.08 -9.13
C TYR A 101 16.98 -13.76 -9.69
N ASN A 102 15.67 -13.60 -9.65
CA ASN A 102 15.03 -12.32 -9.93
C ASN A 102 14.85 -11.53 -8.62
N ARG A 103 15.27 -10.26 -8.61
CA ARG A 103 15.21 -9.41 -7.40
C ARG A 103 13.78 -9.03 -7.03
N LEU A 104 13.56 -8.72 -5.76
CA LEU A 104 12.29 -8.23 -5.22
C LEU A 104 12.53 -6.94 -4.42
N TYR A 105 11.51 -6.10 -4.29
CA TYR A 105 11.64 -4.72 -3.77
C TYR A 105 10.98 -4.50 -2.40
N ASP A 106 10.36 -5.54 -1.83
CA ASP A 106 9.85 -5.48 -0.47
C ASP A 106 11.02 -5.38 0.54
N PRO A 107 10.86 -4.67 1.69
CA PRO A 107 11.97 -4.40 2.61
C PRO A 107 12.66 -5.65 3.16
N ILE A 108 11.92 -6.76 3.30
CA ILE A 108 12.41 -8.03 3.85
C ILE A 108 13.35 -8.69 2.83
N SER A 109 12.87 -8.79 1.59
CA SER A 109 13.64 -9.27 0.44
C SER A 109 14.88 -8.44 0.19
N LEU A 110 14.82 -7.12 0.32
CA LEU A 110 16.00 -6.26 0.14
C LEU A 110 17.09 -6.56 1.19
N VAL A 111 16.72 -6.79 2.46
CA VAL A 111 17.69 -7.16 3.51
C VAL A 111 18.26 -8.56 3.25
N LEU A 112 17.41 -9.53 2.89
CA LEU A 112 17.83 -10.90 2.58
C LEU A 112 18.76 -10.96 1.36
N ASP A 113 18.41 -10.25 0.29
CA ASP A 113 19.18 -10.18 -0.95
C ASP A 113 20.57 -9.57 -0.72
N ASN A 114 20.65 -8.48 0.05
CA ASN A 114 21.92 -7.87 0.42
C ASN A 114 22.80 -8.82 1.25
N LYS A 115 22.21 -9.58 2.19
CA LYS A 115 22.93 -10.61 2.96
C LYS A 115 23.49 -11.70 2.03
N ILE A 116 22.67 -12.22 1.12
CA ILE A 116 23.07 -13.28 0.18
C ILE A 116 24.14 -12.76 -0.82
N LYS A 117 24.01 -11.52 -1.30
CA LYS A 117 24.99 -10.87 -2.19
C LYS A 117 26.36 -10.66 -1.55
N ASN A 118 26.43 -10.43 -0.23
CA ASN A 118 27.69 -10.26 0.47
C ASN A 118 28.36 -11.60 0.80
N GLU A 119 27.59 -12.62 1.20
CA GLU A 119 28.10 -13.89 1.71
C GLU A 119 28.47 -14.90 0.60
N LEU A 120 27.71 -14.99 -0.49
CA LEU A 120 28.01 -15.96 -1.56
C LEU A 120 29.36 -15.72 -2.26
N PRO A 121 29.76 -14.47 -2.60
CA PRO A 121 31.09 -14.21 -3.17
C PRO A 121 32.25 -14.52 -2.21
N ALA A 122 32.05 -14.38 -0.90
CA ALA A 122 33.04 -14.78 0.11
C ALA A 122 33.32 -16.30 0.11
N HIS A 123 32.36 -17.10 -0.39
CA HIS A 123 32.52 -18.53 -0.67
C HIS A 123 32.98 -18.85 -2.10
N GLY A 124 33.37 -17.84 -2.90
CA GLY A 124 33.84 -18.02 -4.28
C GLY A 124 32.72 -18.29 -5.29
N ILE A 125 31.46 -18.02 -4.94
CA ILE A 125 30.28 -18.30 -5.76
C ILE A 125 29.87 -17.02 -6.49
N SER A 126 29.74 -17.07 -7.81
CA SER A 126 29.23 -15.93 -8.58
C SER A 126 27.73 -15.74 -8.30
N ILE A 127 27.30 -14.50 -8.10
CA ILE A 127 25.89 -14.17 -7.88
C ILE A 127 25.43 -13.12 -8.89
N GLN A 128 24.22 -13.28 -9.45
CA GLN A 128 23.63 -12.29 -10.35
C GLN A 128 22.11 -12.19 -10.16
N SER A 129 21.63 -10.96 -9.95
CA SER A 129 20.21 -10.64 -9.81
C SER A 129 19.67 -9.93 -11.06
N PHE A 130 18.44 -10.24 -11.49
CA PHE A 130 17.81 -9.63 -12.66
C PHE A 130 16.43 -9.02 -12.35
N ASN A 131 15.96 -8.10 -13.18
CA ASN A 131 14.59 -7.55 -13.13
C ASN A 131 13.56 -8.62 -13.54
N GLY A 132 12.85 -9.22 -12.59
CA GLY A 132 11.81 -10.21 -12.90
C GLY A 132 10.44 -9.60 -13.22
N ASP A 133 10.10 -8.48 -12.62
CA ASP A 133 8.71 -8.16 -12.29
C ASP A 133 8.34 -6.69 -12.47
N LEU A 134 9.26 -5.83 -12.89
CA LEU A 134 9.02 -4.41 -13.19
C LEU A 134 9.27 -4.06 -14.67
N LEU A 135 8.65 -2.98 -15.13
CA LEU A 135 8.96 -2.30 -16.39
C LEU A 135 10.19 -1.42 -16.26
N TYR A 136 10.31 -0.69 -15.14
CA TYR A 136 11.44 0.19 -14.83
C TYR A 136 11.96 -0.07 -13.42
N GLU A 137 13.28 -0.02 -13.23
CA GLU A 137 13.85 -0.12 -11.89
C GLU A 137 13.51 1.12 -11.05
N PRO A 138 13.29 0.99 -9.73
CA PRO A 138 12.97 2.13 -8.88
C PRO A 138 14.04 3.23 -8.85
N TRP A 139 15.29 2.90 -9.21
CA TRP A 139 16.42 3.84 -9.26
C TRP A 139 16.69 4.44 -10.65
N ASP A 140 15.85 4.16 -11.66
CA ASP A 140 15.97 4.76 -13.00
C ASP A 140 14.96 5.89 -13.23
N VAL A 141 13.98 6.06 -12.33
CA VAL A 141 12.91 7.05 -12.44
C VAL A 141 13.03 8.14 -11.37
N TYR A 142 13.65 9.27 -11.70
CA TYR A 142 13.75 10.45 -10.84
C TYR A 142 13.34 11.72 -11.59
N ASP A 143 13.08 12.80 -10.85
CA ASP A 143 12.92 14.13 -11.44
C ASP A 143 14.27 14.67 -11.99
N GLU A 144 14.23 15.83 -12.64
CA GLU A 144 15.41 16.46 -13.24
C GLU A 144 16.49 16.86 -12.20
N ASN A 145 16.08 17.05 -10.95
CA ASN A 145 16.94 17.35 -9.81
C ASN A 145 17.51 16.08 -9.14
N GLY A 146 17.10 14.89 -9.58
CA GLY A 146 17.45 13.61 -8.94
C GLY A 146 16.67 13.31 -7.65
N GLN A 147 15.52 13.95 -7.43
CA GLN A 147 14.61 13.71 -6.31
C GLN A 147 13.56 12.66 -6.66
N ALA A 148 13.21 11.81 -5.69
CA ALA A 148 12.17 10.80 -5.87
C ALA A 148 10.77 11.45 -5.96
N PHE A 149 9.91 10.89 -6.81
CA PHE A 149 8.54 11.38 -6.98
C PHE A 149 7.66 11.04 -5.77
N THR A 150 6.82 11.99 -5.36
CA THR A 150 5.88 11.86 -4.23
C THR A 150 4.41 11.79 -4.67
N THR A 151 4.14 11.85 -5.98
CA THR A 151 2.80 11.69 -6.56
C THR A 151 2.83 10.80 -7.80
N PHE A 152 1.78 10.01 -7.96
CA PHE A 152 1.63 9.01 -9.02
C PHE A 152 1.66 9.62 -10.43
N ASN A 153 0.91 10.71 -10.66
CA ASN A 153 0.78 11.28 -12.01
C ASN A 153 2.15 11.69 -12.58
N LYS A 154 2.98 12.41 -11.79
CA LYS A 154 4.32 12.85 -12.21
C LYS A 154 5.27 11.67 -12.45
N TYR A 155 5.23 10.67 -11.56
CA TYR A 155 5.97 9.42 -11.72
C TYR A 155 5.58 8.71 -13.02
N TRP A 156 4.29 8.55 -13.29
CA TRP A 156 3.80 7.79 -14.44
C TRP A 156 4.01 8.54 -15.77
N GLU A 157 3.84 9.86 -15.78
CA GLU A 157 4.22 10.72 -16.91
C GLU A 157 5.71 10.58 -17.23
N LYS A 158 6.57 10.57 -16.20
CA LYS A 158 8.00 10.33 -16.38
C LYS A 158 8.26 8.93 -16.95
N CYS A 159 7.67 7.87 -16.39
CA CYS A 159 7.78 6.52 -16.94
C CYS A 159 7.40 6.48 -18.42
N MET A 160 6.20 6.95 -18.80
CA MET A 160 5.74 6.91 -20.19
C MET A 160 6.57 7.76 -21.17
N SER A 161 7.42 8.67 -20.68
CA SER A 161 8.41 9.40 -21.50
C SER A 161 9.73 8.64 -21.72
N LEU A 162 10.03 7.64 -20.89
CA LEU A 162 11.28 6.86 -20.94
C LEU A 162 11.17 5.68 -21.92
N PRO A 163 12.19 5.40 -22.74
CA PRO A 163 12.22 4.21 -23.56
C PRO A 163 12.18 2.96 -22.67
N ILE A 164 11.39 1.95 -23.07
CA ILE A 164 11.39 0.65 -22.41
C ILE A 164 12.29 -0.29 -23.21
N GLU A 165 13.36 -0.77 -22.58
CA GLU A 165 14.21 -1.82 -23.14
C GLU A 165 13.52 -3.18 -23.02
N ILE A 166 12.56 -3.47 -23.91
CA ILE A 166 11.82 -4.74 -23.87
C ILE A 166 12.62 -5.87 -24.51
N SER A 167 13.70 -6.28 -23.84
CA SER A 167 14.41 -7.52 -24.13
C SER A 167 13.58 -8.72 -23.68
N GLN A 168 12.74 -9.26 -24.56
CA GLN A 168 12.02 -10.52 -24.28
C GLN A 168 13.00 -11.68 -24.12
N TYR A 169 12.99 -12.30 -22.94
CA TYR A 169 13.72 -13.53 -22.72
C TYR A 169 12.88 -14.72 -23.21
N LEU A 170 13.17 -15.21 -24.43
CA LEU A 170 12.52 -16.41 -24.96
C LEU A 170 12.65 -17.57 -23.96
N ALA A 171 11.55 -18.30 -23.75
CA ALA A 171 11.54 -19.48 -22.90
C ALA A 171 12.57 -20.51 -23.41
N PRO A 172 13.34 -21.16 -22.51
CA PRO A 172 14.30 -22.19 -22.92
C PRO A 172 13.55 -23.39 -23.48
N THR A 173 13.92 -23.85 -24.68
CA THR A 173 13.28 -25.01 -25.34
C THR A 173 13.59 -26.33 -24.66
N ARG A 174 14.70 -26.40 -23.91
CA ARG A 174 15.12 -27.53 -23.08
C ARG A 174 16.06 -27.03 -22.00
N LEU A 175 16.01 -27.65 -20.83
CA LEU A 175 16.94 -27.45 -19.72
C LEU A 175 17.81 -28.71 -19.54
N VAL A 176 19.03 -28.51 -19.02
CA VAL A 176 19.96 -29.61 -18.69
C VAL A 176 20.14 -29.64 -17.18
N ALA A 177 19.73 -30.72 -16.53
CA ALA A 177 19.79 -30.82 -15.07
C ALA A 177 21.24 -30.91 -14.58
N ALA A 178 21.57 -30.18 -13.51
CA ALA A 178 22.89 -30.25 -12.89
C ALA A 178 23.21 -31.66 -12.36
N PRO A 179 24.37 -32.24 -12.69
CA PRO A 179 24.82 -33.49 -12.09
C PRO A 179 24.96 -33.36 -10.57
N GLY A 180 24.45 -34.33 -9.82
CA GLY A 180 24.39 -34.29 -8.35
C GLY A 180 23.05 -33.85 -7.76
N LEU A 181 22.02 -33.63 -8.58
CA LEU A 181 20.65 -33.32 -8.15
C LEU A 181 20.13 -34.22 -7.01
N ALA A 182 20.39 -35.53 -7.09
CA ALA A 182 19.98 -36.51 -6.07
C ALA A 182 20.67 -36.35 -4.70
N ASN A 183 21.72 -35.52 -4.62
CA ASN A 183 22.44 -35.20 -3.37
C ASN A 183 21.91 -33.92 -2.71
N VAL A 184 20.93 -33.24 -3.32
CA VAL A 184 20.29 -32.06 -2.73
C VAL A 184 19.17 -32.54 -1.81
N ARG A 185 19.17 -32.13 -0.54
CA ARG A 185 18.05 -32.39 0.35
C ARG A 185 16.81 -31.66 -0.17
N CYS A 186 15.79 -32.43 -0.51
CA CYS A 186 14.51 -31.94 -1.01
C CYS A 186 13.37 -32.45 -0.13
N CYS A 187 12.20 -31.86 -0.29
CA CYS A 187 10.97 -32.24 0.39
C CYS A 187 9.80 -32.18 -0.60
N SER A 188 8.66 -32.79 -0.25
CA SER A 188 7.45 -32.70 -1.07
C SER A 188 6.78 -31.33 -0.94
N ILE A 189 5.79 -31.05 -1.80
CA ILE A 189 4.99 -29.82 -1.71
C ILE A 189 4.23 -29.71 -0.39
N ASP A 190 3.77 -30.83 0.17
CA ASP A 190 3.03 -30.85 1.44
C ASP A 190 3.97 -30.67 2.64
N ASP A 191 5.21 -31.17 2.56
CA ASP A 191 6.24 -30.98 3.60
C ASP A 191 6.63 -29.50 3.79
N LEU A 192 6.42 -28.63 2.79
CA LEU A 192 6.59 -27.18 2.95
C LEU A 192 5.64 -26.58 4.00
N GLY A 193 4.50 -27.23 4.27
CA GLY A 193 3.53 -26.76 5.27
C GLY A 193 2.83 -25.45 4.90
N LEU A 194 2.58 -25.21 3.61
CA LEU A 194 1.90 -24.01 3.12
C LEU A 194 0.43 -23.94 3.55
N GLU A 195 -0.23 -25.09 3.68
CA GLU A 195 -1.62 -25.24 4.13
C GLU A 195 -1.68 -26.06 5.41
N SER A 196 -2.53 -25.66 6.37
CA SER A 196 -2.91 -26.52 7.49
C SER A 196 -4.14 -27.35 7.12
N SER A 197 -4.35 -28.48 7.80
CA SER A 197 -5.55 -29.33 7.61
C SER A 197 -6.86 -28.54 7.79
N LYS A 198 -6.89 -27.57 8.71
CA LYS A 198 -8.05 -26.71 8.96
C LYS A 198 -8.37 -25.75 7.81
N ASP A 199 -7.34 -25.28 7.09
CA ASP A 199 -7.51 -24.40 5.92
C ASP A 199 -8.15 -25.15 4.75
N VAL A 200 -7.72 -26.41 4.55
CA VAL A 200 -8.22 -27.33 3.51
C VAL A 200 -9.69 -27.69 3.73
N GLU A 201 -10.09 -28.02 4.97
CA GLU A 201 -11.42 -28.55 5.28
C GLU A 201 -12.59 -27.55 5.14
N SER A 202 -12.33 -26.23 5.09
CA SER A 202 -13.41 -25.23 5.20
C SER A 202 -13.35 -24.02 4.26
N SER A 203 -12.16 -23.54 3.87
CA SER A 203 -12.04 -22.24 3.17
C SER A 203 -11.33 -22.36 1.82
N ASN A 204 -10.27 -23.16 1.72
CA ASN A 204 -9.48 -23.26 0.49
C ASN A 204 -10.22 -24.00 -0.66
N ALA A 205 -11.20 -24.85 -0.34
CA ALA A 205 -12.01 -25.55 -1.33
C ALA A 205 -12.90 -24.61 -2.19
N LEU A 206 -13.24 -23.42 -1.68
CA LEU A 206 -13.94 -22.40 -2.47
C LEU A 206 -13.00 -21.72 -3.48
N LEU A 207 -11.75 -21.46 -3.06
CA LEU A 207 -10.72 -20.86 -3.91
C LEU A 207 -10.45 -21.73 -5.15
N SER A 208 -10.35 -23.06 -4.99
CA SER A 208 -10.15 -24.00 -6.09
C SER A 208 -11.31 -24.10 -7.09
N ARG A 209 -12.49 -23.55 -6.75
CA ARG A 209 -13.63 -23.44 -7.68
C ARG A 209 -13.66 -22.12 -8.43
N ALA A 210 -13.05 -21.08 -7.88
CA ALA A 210 -12.99 -19.74 -8.46
C ALA A 210 -11.72 -19.49 -9.27
N TRP A 211 -10.59 -20.11 -8.91
CA TRP A 211 -9.26 -19.80 -9.46
C TRP A 211 -8.48 -21.05 -9.87
N SER A 212 -7.66 -20.90 -10.91
CA SER A 212 -6.71 -21.91 -11.40
C SER A 212 -5.29 -21.31 -11.49
N PRO A 213 -4.51 -21.34 -10.39
CA PRO A 213 -3.15 -20.81 -10.38
C PRO A 213 -2.22 -21.47 -11.41
N GLY A 214 -1.17 -20.77 -11.83
CA GLY A 214 -0.14 -21.24 -12.77
C GLY A 214 0.08 -20.29 -13.96
N TRP A 215 1.36 -20.08 -14.31
CA TRP A 215 1.78 -19.18 -15.40
C TRP A 215 1.08 -19.41 -16.74
N ARG A 216 0.71 -20.65 -17.08
CA ARG A 216 0.01 -20.93 -18.34
C ARG A 216 -1.45 -20.47 -18.33
N ASN A 217 -2.11 -20.54 -17.17
CA ASN A 217 -3.45 -19.99 -16.98
C ASN A 217 -3.41 -18.45 -16.99
N ALA A 218 -2.34 -17.85 -16.45
CA ALA A 218 -2.09 -16.42 -16.52
C ALA A 218 -1.98 -15.89 -17.97
N GLU A 219 -1.26 -16.61 -18.83
CA GLU A 219 -1.16 -16.29 -20.26
C GLU A 219 -2.51 -16.36 -20.96
N ASN A 220 -3.26 -17.46 -20.78
CA ASN A 220 -4.60 -17.62 -21.36
C ASN A 220 -5.55 -16.48 -20.92
N MET A 221 -5.54 -16.13 -19.63
CA MET A 221 -6.38 -15.06 -19.08
C MET A 221 -5.98 -13.66 -19.60
N LEU A 222 -4.68 -13.43 -19.84
CA LEU A 222 -4.21 -12.20 -20.50
C LEU A 222 -4.66 -12.15 -21.97
N GLU A 223 -4.55 -13.26 -22.71
CA GLU A 223 -4.97 -13.33 -24.11
C GLU A 223 -6.48 -13.11 -24.26
N GLU A 224 -7.30 -13.71 -23.39
CA GLU A 224 -8.75 -13.50 -23.31
C GLU A 224 -9.08 -12.04 -22.98
N PHE A 225 -8.46 -11.47 -21.95
CA PHE A 225 -8.68 -10.07 -21.58
C PHE A 225 -8.28 -9.10 -22.72
N VAL A 226 -7.10 -9.25 -23.33
CA VAL A 226 -6.65 -8.39 -24.44
C VAL A 226 -7.53 -8.55 -25.70
N SER A 227 -8.12 -9.73 -25.89
CA SER A 227 -8.98 -10.02 -27.03
C SER A 227 -10.38 -9.42 -26.88
N TYR A 228 -10.99 -9.56 -25.70
CA TYR A 228 -12.40 -9.26 -25.45
C TYR A 228 -12.62 -8.11 -24.45
N GLY A 229 -12.05 -8.19 -23.24
CA GLY A 229 -12.33 -7.23 -22.16
C GLY A 229 -11.62 -5.87 -22.26
N LEU A 230 -10.43 -5.81 -22.86
CA LEU A 230 -9.60 -4.60 -22.90
C LEU A 230 -10.23 -3.47 -23.71
N LEU A 231 -11.09 -3.75 -24.70
CA LEU A 231 -11.73 -2.70 -25.50
C LEU A 231 -12.72 -1.88 -24.66
N GLU A 232 -13.50 -2.55 -23.82
CA GLU A 232 -14.56 -1.97 -22.99
C GLU A 232 -14.08 -1.51 -21.60
N TYR A 233 -12.79 -1.65 -21.29
CA TYR A 233 -12.25 -1.41 -19.94
C TYR A 233 -12.52 0.01 -19.41
N SER A 234 -12.60 1.03 -20.28
CA SER A 234 -12.94 2.40 -19.88
C SER A 234 -14.38 2.57 -19.40
N GLU A 235 -15.34 1.85 -20.00
CA GLU A 235 -16.77 1.90 -19.63
C GLU A 235 -17.10 0.95 -18.48
N HIS A 236 -16.53 -0.26 -18.52
CA HIS A 236 -16.91 -1.36 -17.65
C HIS A 236 -15.99 -1.56 -16.44
N GLY A 237 -14.71 -1.17 -16.51
CA GLY A 237 -13.71 -1.41 -15.45
C GLY A 237 -14.00 -0.77 -14.08
N MET A 238 -15.04 0.07 -13.97
CA MET A 238 -15.51 0.66 -12.72
C MET A 238 -16.78 0.00 -12.15
N LYS A 239 -17.53 -0.79 -12.93
CA LYS A 239 -18.67 -1.57 -12.45
C LYS A 239 -18.17 -2.77 -11.63
N VAL A 240 -18.86 -3.08 -10.53
CA VAL A 240 -18.44 -4.17 -9.62
C VAL A 240 -19.16 -5.50 -9.88
N GLY A 241 -20.31 -5.47 -10.57
CA GLY A 241 -21.00 -6.67 -11.01
C GLY A 241 -20.35 -7.31 -12.23
N GLY A 242 -20.05 -8.61 -12.16
CA GLY A 242 -19.51 -9.41 -13.26
C GLY A 242 -18.00 -9.25 -13.52
N SER A 243 -17.52 -9.93 -14.56
CA SER A 243 -16.08 -9.96 -14.94
C SER A 243 -15.66 -8.70 -15.70
N THR A 244 -15.56 -7.57 -15.00
CA THR A 244 -15.31 -6.24 -15.59
C THR A 244 -13.83 -5.84 -15.70
N THR A 245 -12.94 -6.58 -15.03
CA THR A 245 -11.50 -6.30 -14.99
C THR A 245 -10.71 -7.54 -15.40
N SER A 246 -9.39 -7.40 -15.56
CA SER A 246 -8.55 -8.47 -16.10
C SER A 246 -8.34 -9.68 -15.18
N LEU A 247 -8.65 -9.57 -13.88
CA LEU A 247 -8.40 -10.60 -12.86
C LEU A 247 -6.92 -11.06 -12.74
N LEU A 248 -5.99 -10.30 -13.33
CA LEU A 248 -4.56 -10.69 -13.42
C LEU A 248 -3.74 -10.46 -12.14
N SER A 249 -4.31 -9.88 -11.09
CA SER A 249 -3.53 -9.42 -9.93
C SER A 249 -2.83 -10.53 -9.14
N PRO A 250 -3.40 -11.73 -8.88
CA PRO A 250 -2.66 -12.79 -8.19
C PRO A 250 -1.51 -13.34 -9.03
N TYR A 251 -1.74 -13.55 -10.34
CA TYR A 251 -0.71 -13.97 -11.29
C TYR A 251 0.45 -12.96 -11.39
N LEU A 252 0.17 -11.65 -11.27
CA LEU A 252 1.18 -10.59 -11.24
C LEU A 252 1.94 -10.48 -9.91
N HIS A 253 1.33 -10.89 -8.80
CA HIS A 253 1.97 -10.91 -7.47
C HIS A 253 2.99 -12.06 -7.37
N PHE A 254 2.63 -13.27 -7.80
CA PHE A 254 3.53 -14.43 -7.83
C PHE A 254 4.48 -14.46 -9.04
N GLY A 255 4.45 -13.42 -9.87
CA GLY A 255 5.27 -13.30 -11.08
C GLY A 255 5.06 -14.44 -12.06
N GLU A 256 3.87 -15.03 -12.08
CA GLU A 256 3.41 -16.02 -13.06
C GLU A 256 3.18 -15.39 -14.44
N LEU A 257 2.95 -14.07 -14.48
CA LEU A 257 2.85 -13.28 -15.69
C LEU A 257 3.91 -12.16 -15.70
N SER A 258 4.57 -11.96 -16.85
CA SER A 258 5.52 -10.84 -16.99
C SER A 258 4.77 -9.54 -17.26
N VAL A 259 5.03 -8.50 -16.45
CA VAL A 259 4.49 -7.16 -16.68
C VAL A 259 4.93 -6.57 -18.03
N ARG A 260 6.13 -6.93 -18.51
CA ARG A 260 6.64 -6.56 -19.84
C ARG A 260 5.80 -7.17 -20.96
N MET A 261 5.40 -8.44 -20.81
CA MET A 261 4.53 -9.13 -21.77
C MET A 261 3.14 -8.50 -21.82
N ILE A 262 2.56 -8.11 -20.67
CA ILE A 262 1.31 -7.33 -20.63
C ILE A 262 1.47 -6.04 -21.42
N TYR A 263 2.50 -5.24 -21.12
CA TYR A 263 2.74 -3.97 -21.80
C TYR A 263 2.86 -4.15 -23.32
N GLN A 264 3.61 -5.15 -23.78
CA GLN A 264 3.77 -5.44 -25.21
C GLN A 264 2.47 -5.83 -25.88
N LEU A 265 1.73 -6.80 -25.34
CA LEU A 265 0.48 -7.26 -25.96
C LEU A 265 -0.57 -6.15 -26.02
N VAL A 266 -0.66 -5.33 -24.97
CA VAL A 266 -1.51 -4.13 -24.94
C VAL A 266 -1.08 -3.11 -25.99
N LYS A 267 0.22 -2.82 -26.14
CA LYS A 267 0.72 -1.87 -27.15
C LYS A 267 0.57 -2.37 -28.58
N MET A 268 0.82 -3.66 -28.83
CA MET A 268 0.56 -4.29 -30.13
C MET A 268 -0.93 -4.21 -30.49
N ARG A 269 -1.82 -4.43 -29.52
CA ARG A 269 -3.26 -4.30 -29.69
C ARG A 269 -3.69 -2.84 -29.93
N GLN A 270 -3.09 -1.87 -29.23
CA GLN A 270 -3.31 -0.44 -29.44
C GLN A 270 -3.00 -0.02 -30.89
N VAL A 271 -1.82 -0.38 -31.41
CA VAL A 271 -1.42 -0.06 -32.80
C VAL A 271 -2.36 -0.71 -33.81
N LYS A 272 -2.78 -1.96 -33.57
CA LYS A 272 -3.78 -2.63 -34.43
C LYS A 272 -5.11 -1.88 -34.45
N TRP A 273 -5.63 -1.47 -33.28
CA TRP A 273 -6.89 -0.73 -33.19
C TRP A 273 -6.82 0.68 -33.78
N GLN A 274 -5.68 1.37 -33.68
CA GLN A 274 -5.45 2.64 -34.38
C GLN A 274 -5.53 2.47 -35.90
N ASN A 275 -4.93 1.41 -36.46
CA ASN A 275 -5.04 1.07 -37.89
C ASN A 275 -6.46 0.63 -38.31
N GLU A 276 -7.25 0.10 -37.38
CA GLU A 276 -8.69 -0.23 -37.58
C GLU A 276 -9.63 0.97 -37.38
N GLY A 277 -9.12 2.15 -36.99
CA GLY A 277 -9.92 3.36 -36.76
C GLY A 277 -10.72 3.39 -35.45
N LYS A 278 -10.42 2.51 -34.49
CA LYS A 278 -11.13 2.41 -33.20
C LYS A 278 -10.52 3.36 -32.17
N SER A 279 -11.05 4.58 -32.09
CA SER A 279 -10.56 5.61 -31.18
C SER A 279 -10.93 5.37 -29.71
N GLU A 280 -12.05 4.71 -29.42
CA GLU A 280 -12.48 4.42 -28.04
C GLU A 280 -11.48 3.53 -27.29
N ALA A 281 -10.79 2.67 -28.05
CA ALA A 281 -9.77 1.76 -27.53
C ALA A 281 -8.56 2.46 -26.89
N GLU A 282 -8.25 3.70 -27.30
CA GLU A 282 -7.11 4.45 -26.75
C GLU A 282 -7.30 4.76 -25.26
N GLU A 283 -8.50 5.16 -24.85
CA GLU A 283 -8.80 5.48 -23.46
C GLU A 283 -8.78 4.22 -22.59
N SER A 284 -9.36 3.11 -23.07
CA SER A 284 -9.32 1.82 -22.37
C SER A 284 -7.89 1.30 -22.19
N VAL A 285 -7.03 1.41 -23.21
CA VAL A 285 -5.60 1.09 -23.11
C VAL A 285 -4.89 2.01 -22.12
N ARG A 286 -5.15 3.31 -22.17
CA ARG A 286 -4.53 4.31 -21.27
C ARG A 286 -4.89 4.04 -19.81
N LEU A 287 -6.16 3.76 -19.52
CA LEU A 287 -6.63 3.42 -18.16
C LEU A 287 -6.08 2.07 -17.69
N PHE A 288 -6.01 1.05 -18.54
CA PHE A 288 -5.44 -0.24 -18.16
C PHE A 288 -3.94 -0.15 -17.86
N LEU A 289 -3.16 0.54 -18.71
CA LEU A 289 -1.74 0.78 -18.45
C LEU A 289 -1.51 1.64 -17.21
N ARG A 290 -2.39 2.63 -16.93
CA ARG A 290 -2.38 3.38 -15.67
C ARG A 290 -2.58 2.47 -14.45
N SER A 291 -3.46 1.47 -14.56
CA SER A 291 -3.67 0.46 -13.51
C SER A 291 -2.41 -0.39 -13.25
N ILE A 292 -1.68 -0.78 -14.30
CA ILE A 292 -0.35 -1.40 -14.17
C ILE A 292 0.65 -0.42 -13.54
N GLY A 293 0.60 0.85 -13.90
CA GLY A 293 1.48 1.89 -13.34
C GLY A 293 1.34 2.06 -11.83
N PHE A 294 0.17 1.85 -11.25
CA PHE A 294 0.01 1.88 -9.78
C PHE A 294 0.79 0.75 -9.09
N ARG A 295 0.94 -0.42 -9.73
CA ARG A 295 1.80 -1.52 -9.24
C ARG A 295 3.28 -1.14 -9.32
N GLU A 296 3.72 -0.53 -10.41
CA GLU A 296 5.10 -0.02 -10.53
C GLU A 296 5.39 1.05 -9.45
N TYR A 297 4.44 1.97 -9.25
CA TYR A 297 4.53 3.02 -8.24
C TYR A 297 4.55 2.49 -6.79
N SER A 298 3.88 1.36 -6.52
CA SER A 298 3.89 0.76 -5.18
C SER A 298 5.28 0.26 -4.79
N ARG A 299 6.00 -0.42 -5.71
CA ARG A 299 7.42 -0.79 -5.52
C ARG A 299 8.31 0.45 -5.45
N TYR A 300 8.07 1.43 -6.32
CA TYR A 300 8.84 2.68 -6.34
C TYR A 300 8.79 3.41 -5.00
N LEU A 301 7.60 3.56 -4.40
CA LEU A 301 7.47 4.18 -3.09
C LEU A 301 8.10 3.34 -1.99
N CYS A 302 7.89 2.03 -1.95
CA CYS A 302 8.48 1.18 -0.91
C CYS A 302 10.02 1.14 -0.97
N PHE A 303 10.60 1.16 -2.18
CA PHE A 303 12.05 1.22 -2.36
C PHE A 303 12.65 2.56 -1.92
N ASN A 304 12.06 3.68 -2.36
CA ASN A 304 12.59 5.01 -2.04
C ASN A 304 12.27 5.46 -0.61
N TYR A 305 11.17 4.97 -0.04
CA TYR A 305 10.70 5.31 1.30
C TYR A 305 10.45 4.06 2.15
N PRO A 306 11.49 3.29 2.54
CA PRO A 306 11.32 1.98 3.18
C PRO A 306 10.44 1.96 4.44
N PHE A 307 10.32 3.07 5.16
CA PHE A 307 9.50 3.17 6.37
C PHE A 307 7.98 3.01 6.12
N THR A 308 7.50 3.08 4.88
CA THR A 308 6.06 3.07 4.55
C THR A 308 5.33 1.80 4.97
N HIS A 309 6.04 0.69 5.13
CA HIS A 309 5.48 -0.58 5.61
C HIS A 309 5.17 -0.61 7.11
N GLU A 310 5.79 0.26 7.91
CA GLU A 310 5.57 0.35 9.37
C GLU A 310 4.71 1.57 9.76
N ARG A 311 4.80 2.67 9.00
CA ARG A 311 4.11 3.94 9.32
C ARG A 311 3.58 4.64 8.06
N SER A 312 2.49 5.38 8.23
CA SER A 312 1.87 6.20 7.17
C SER A 312 2.88 7.17 6.54
N PHE A 313 2.89 7.28 5.20
CA PHE A 313 3.83 8.11 4.44
C PHE A 313 3.85 9.58 4.88
N LEU A 314 2.69 10.24 5.00
CA LEU A 314 2.59 11.62 5.51
C LEU A 314 2.72 11.75 7.04
N GLY A 315 2.91 10.66 7.79
CA GLY A 315 2.94 10.68 9.28
C GLY A 315 1.62 11.05 9.97
N ASN A 316 0.62 11.50 9.21
CA ASN A 316 -0.63 12.10 9.68
C ASN A 316 -1.41 11.26 10.69
N LEU A 317 -1.37 9.93 10.57
CA LEU A 317 -2.15 9.02 11.42
C LEU A 317 -1.49 8.68 12.77
N LYS A 318 -0.28 9.19 13.06
CA LYS A 318 0.47 8.90 14.30
C LYS A 318 -0.35 9.17 15.57
N HIS A 319 -1.16 10.22 15.55
CA HIS A 319 -1.94 10.69 16.69
C HIS A 319 -3.46 10.53 16.49
N TYR A 320 -3.90 9.73 15.52
CA TYR A 320 -5.33 9.52 15.27
C TYR A 320 -5.98 8.66 16.38
N PRO A 321 -7.12 9.08 16.97
CA PRO A 321 -7.73 8.40 18.10
C PRO A 321 -8.57 7.18 17.66
N TRP A 322 -7.89 6.09 17.27
CA TRP A 322 -8.55 4.86 16.81
C TRP A 322 -9.43 4.21 17.90
N LEU A 323 -10.60 3.70 17.50
CA LEU A 323 -11.49 2.91 18.34
C LEU A 323 -11.10 1.43 18.30
N LEU A 324 -10.65 0.90 19.44
CA LEU A 324 -10.31 -0.51 19.62
C LEU A 324 -11.56 -1.36 19.89
N ASP A 325 -12.52 -1.34 18.96
CA ASP A 325 -13.78 -2.06 19.04
C ASP A 325 -13.73 -3.37 18.25
N GLU A 326 -13.44 -4.47 18.94
CA GLU A 326 -13.43 -5.82 18.37
C GLU A 326 -14.80 -6.26 17.83
N GLY A 327 -15.89 -5.72 18.38
CA GLY A 327 -17.25 -5.99 17.92
C GLY A 327 -17.51 -5.41 16.53
N ARG A 328 -17.20 -4.12 16.33
CA ARG A 328 -17.24 -3.47 15.01
C ARG A 328 -16.33 -4.17 14.01
N PHE A 329 -15.11 -4.52 14.41
CA PHE A 329 -14.18 -5.24 13.54
C PHE A 329 -14.70 -6.61 13.13
N LYS A 330 -15.30 -7.36 14.05
CA LYS A 330 -15.94 -8.65 13.75
C LYS A 330 -17.11 -8.49 12.77
N SER A 331 -18.00 -7.51 12.99
CA SER A 331 -19.14 -7.27 12.08
C SER A 331 -18.70 -6.85 10.68
N TRP A 332 -17.67 -6.00 10.57
CA TRP A 332 -17.04 -5.65 9.29
C TRP A 332 -16.47 -6.89 8.61
N ARG A 333 -15.65 -7.67 9.32
CA ARG A 333 -15.00 -8.89 8.80
C ARG A 333 -15.99 -9.93 8.28
N GLN A 334 -17.18 -10.01 8.87
CA GLN A 334 -18.23 -10.97 8.51
C GLN A 334 -19.20 -10.46 7.42
N GLY A 335 -19.10 -9.21 6.96
CA GLY A 335 -20.11 -8.61 6.08
C GLY A 335 -21.49 -8.55 6.75
N MET A 336 -21.51 -8.01 7.98
CA MET A 336 -22.68 -7.83 8.83
C MET A 336 -22.77 -6.38 9.38
N THR A 337 -22.47 -5.40 8.54
CA THR A 337 -22.46 -3.97 8.88
C THR A 337 -23.80 -3.28 8.68
N GLY A 338 -24.71 -3.90 7.92
CA GLY A 338 -25.99 -3.30 7.52
C GLY A 338 -25.85 -2.35 6.32
N TYR A 339 -24.69 -2.30 5.68
CA TYR A 339 -24.41 -1.57 4.44
C TYR A 339 -24.18 -2.55 3.28
N PRO A 340 -25.16 -2.76 2.38
CA PRO A 340 -25.17 -3.89 1.46
C PRO A 340 -23.94 -4.01 0.55
N LEU A 341 -23.43 -2.90 0.02
CA LEU A 341 -22.24 -2.89 -0.83
C LEU A 341 -20.95 -3.25 -0.06
N VAL A 342 -20.87 -2.85 1.22
CA VAL A 342 -19.75 -3.21 2.10
C VAL A 342 -19.83 -4.69 2.45
N ASP A 343 -21.02 -5.15 2.83
CA ASP A 343 -21.26 -6.53 3.22
C ASP A 343 -21.04 -7.51 2.06
N ALA A 344 -21.49 -7.15 0.85
CA ALA A 344 -21.26 -7.91 -0.37
C ALA A 344 -19.76 -8.08 -0.64
N GLY A 345 -18.99 -7.00 -0.54
CA GLY A 345 -17.54 -7.01 -0.71
C GLY A 345 -16.79 -7.89 0.28
N MET A 346 -17.19 -7.86 1.55
CA MET A 346 -16.56 -8.67 2.59
C MET A 346 -16.90 -10.17 2.44
N ARG A 347 -18.08 -10.50 1.90
CA ARG A 347 -18.47 -11.88 1.57
C ARG A 347 -17.80 -12.40 0.31
N GLU A 348 -17.72 -11.59 -0.76
CA GLU A 348 -16.95 -11.91 -1.98
C GLU A 348 -15.50 -12.21 -1.63
N LEU A 349 -14.87 -11.32 -0.85
CA LEU A 349 -13.48 -11.43 -0.42
C LEU A 349 -13.22 -12.73 0.33
N TRP A 350 -14.11 -13.12 1.27
CA TRP A 350 -13.96 -14.37 2.00
C TRP A 350 -14.17 -15.61 1.11
N ALA A 351 -15.17 -15.58 0.22
CA ALA A 351 -15.54 -16.72 -0.61
C ALA A 351 -14.57 -16.99 -1.78
N THR A 352 -14.00 -15.93 -2.37
CA THR A 352 -13.19 -16.02 -3.59
C THR A 352 -11.72 -15.68 -3.38
N GLY A 353 -11.35 -15.08 -2.25
CA GLY A 353 -9.99 -14.58 -2.00
C GLY A 353 -9.61 -13.33 -2.82
N TRP A 354 -10.58 -12.69 -3.48
CA TRP A 354 -10.39 -11.50 -4.29
C TRP A 354 -11.60 -10.57 -4.16
N THR A 355 -11.43 -9.29 -4.46
CA THR A 355 -12.54 -8.37 -4.68
C THR A 355 -12.09 -7.20 -5.56
N HIS A 356 -13.03 -6.57 -6.26
CA HIS A 356 -12.78 -5.46 -7.18
C HIS A 356 -12.13 -4.27 -6.47
N ASN A 357 -11.20 -3.58 -7.12
CA ASN A 357 -10.47 -2.44 -6.54
C ASN A 357 -11.40 -1.36 -5.96
N ARG A 358 -12.54 -1.08 -6.60
CA ARG A 358 -13.53 -0.13 -6.07
C ARG A 358 -14.15 -0.62 -4.76
N ILE A 359 -14.41 -1.91 -4.64
CA ILE A 359 -14.90 -2.52 -3.41
C ILE A 359 -13.83 -2.48 -2.31
N ARG A 360 -12.56 -2.79 -2.62
CA ARG A 360 -11.44 -2.61 -1.66
C ARG A 360 -11.42 -1.20 -1.08
N VAL A 361 -11.48 -0.18 -1.95
CA VAL A 361 -11.56 1.23 -1.54
C VAL A 361 -12.75 1.49 -0.61
N ILE A 362 -13.93 0.95 -0.92
CA ILE A 362 -15.16 1.16 -0.15
C ILE A 362 -15.09 0.47 1.22
N VAL A 363 -14.75 -0.83 1.28
CA VAL A 363 -14.72 -1.57 2.55
C VAL A 363 -13.60 -1.09 3.48
N SER A 364 -12.44 -0.71 2.94
CA SER A 364 -11.32 -0.15 3.71
C SER A 364 -11.62 1.27 4.19
N SER A 365 -12.21 2.12 3.35
CA SER A 365 -12.68 3.45 3.75
C SER A 365 -13.76 3.36 4.83
N PHE A 366 -14.66 2.38 4.74
CA PHE A 366 -15.67 2.13 5.78
C PHE A 366 -15.03 1.73 7.12
N ALA A 367 -14.08 0.79 7.13
CA ALA A 367 -13.36 0.42 8.35
C ALA A 367 -12.65 1.62 9.02
N VAL A 368 -11.94 2.43 8.22
CA VAL A 368 -11.12 3.55 8.71
C VAL A 368 -11.97 4.77 9.10
N LYS A 369 -12.99 5.13 8.32
CA LYS A 369 -13.71 6.41 8.45
C LYS A 369 -15.09 6.29 9.10
N PHE A 370 -15.85 5.23 8.80
CA PHE A 370 -17.15 4.98 9.47
C PHE A 370 -16.97 4.33 10.84
N LEU A 371 -16.16 3.27 10.90
CA LEU A 371 -16.02 2.47 12.13
C LEU A 371 -14.90 2.96 13.05
N GLN A 372 -13.95 3.74 12.51
CA GLN A 372 -12.75 4.26 13.18
C GLN A 372 -11.81 3.17 13.73
N ILE A 373 -11.81 2.00 13.08
CA ILE A 373 -10.96 0.86 13.43
C ILE A 373 -9.52 1.15 12.96
N PRO A 374 -8.47 0.75 13.71
CA PRO A 374 -7.10 0.85 13.24
C PRO A 374 -6.91 0.21 11.86
N TRP A 375 -6.40 0.98 10.90
CA TRP A 375 -6.17 0.50 9.53
C TRP A 375 -5.30 -0.78 9.47
N ILE A 376 -4.38 -0.96 10.42
CA ILE A 376 -3.54 -2.16 10.57
C ILE A 376 -4.38 -3.43 10.78
N TRP A 377 -5.53 -3.36 11.45
CA TRP A 377 -6.43 -4.51 11.63
C TRP A 377 -7.07 -4.92 10.29
N GLY A 378 -7.48 -3.93 9.49
CA GLY A 378 -7.97 -4.15 8.13
C GLY A 378 -6.89 -4.72 7.22
N MET A 379 -5.68 -4.15 7.25
CA MET A 379 -4.53 -4.64 6.50
C MET A 379 -4.17 -6.08 6.86
N LYS A 380 -4.11 -6.43 8.16
CA LYS A 380 -3.84 -7.81 8.59
C LYS A 380 -4.94 -8.80 8.20
N TYR A 381 -6.19 -8.36 8.11
CA TYR A 381 -7.26 -9.22 7.57
C TYR A 381 -7.08 -9.45 6.07
N PHE A 382 -6.89 -8.37 5.30
CA PHE A 382 -6.62 -8.43 3.86
C PHE A 382 -5.41 -9.33 3.54
N TRP A 383 -4.32 -9.18 4.31
CA TRP A 383 -3.12 -9.99 4.18
C TRP A 383 -3.37 -11.49 4.32
N ASP A 384 -4.34 -11.91 5.16
CA ASP A 384 -4.69 -13.32 5.33
C ASP A 384 -5.59 -13.87 4.21
N VAL A 385 -6.53 -13.06 3.73
CA VAL A 385 -7.62 -13.52 2.85
C VAL A 385 -7.49 -13.13 1.37
N LEU A 386 -6.58 -12.23 0.99
CA LEU A 386 -6.31 -11.93 -0.42
C LEU A 386 -5.37 -12.95 -1.06
N LEU A 387 -5.67 -13.32 -2.31
CA LEU A 387 -4.79 -14.10 -3.18
C LEU A 387 -3.65 -13.24 -3.75
N ASP A 388 -3.93 -11.96 -3.95
CA ASP A 388 -2.99 -10.93 -4.41
C ASP A 388 -2.47 -10.02 -3.28
N ALA A 389 -2.33 -10.60 -2.07
CA ALA A 389 -1.78 -9.96 -0.88
C ALA A 389 -0.32 -9.53 -1.12
N ASP A 390 -0.14 -8.30 -1.56
CA ASP A 390 1.11 -7.74 -2.07
C ASP A 390 1.51 -6.55 -1.20
N LEU A 391 2.60 -6.68 -0.44
CA LEU A 391 2.91 -5.75 0.65
C LEU A 391 2.96 -4.31 0.15
N GLU A 392 3.69 -4.09 -0.94
CA GLU A 392 3.86 -2.79 -1.57
C GLU A 392 2.52 -2.18 -2.00
N SER A 393 1.66 -2.96 -2.65
CA SER A 393 0.37 -2.48 -3.20
C SER A 393 -0.71 -2.31 -2.14
N ASP A 394 -0.76 -3.19 -1.13
CA ASP A 394 -1.67 -3.06 -0.01
C ASP A 394 -1.32 -1.82 0.82
N ILE A 395 -0.04 -1.57 1.12
CA ILE A 395 0.41 -0.33 1.79
C ILE A 395 -0.06 0.89 0.99
N LEU A 396 0.18 0.92 -0.33
CA LEU A 396 -0.26 2.01 -1.20
C LEU A 396 -1.79 2.20 -1.12
N GLY A 397 -2.56 1.11 -1.17
CA GLY A 397 -4.02 1.13 -1.09
C GLY A 397 -4.56 1.65 0.25
N TRP A 398 -4.02 1.18 1.37
CA TRP A 398 -4.39 1.66 2.71
C TRP A 398 -4.02 3.13 2.91
N GLN A 399 -2.83 3.56 2.48
CA GLN A 399 -2.40 4.96 2.56
C GLN A 399 -3.21 5.88 1.63
N TYR A 400 -3.65 5.38 0.47
CA TYR A 400 -4.53 6.09 -0.46
C TYR A 400 -5.89 6.40 0.16
N ILE A 401 -6.52 5.44 0.85
CA ILE A 401 -7.86 5.66 1.43
C ILE A 401 -7.83 6.48 2.74
N SER A 402 -6.69 6.52 3.43
CA SER A 402 -6.54 7.13 4.76
C SER A 402 -5.99 8.57 4.75
N GLY A 403 -5.88 9.20 3.57
CA GLY A 403 -5.29 10.53 3.42
C GLY A 403 -3.81 10.58 3.79
N SER A 404 -3.10 9.46 3.66
CA SER A 404 -1.67 9.34 4.00
C SER A 404 -0.75 9.46 2.77
N LEU A 405 -1.30 9.60 1.57
CA LEU A 405 -0.60 9.98 0.33
C LEU A 405 -0.99 11.41 -0.10
N PRO A 406 -0.09 12.21 -0.71
CA PRO A 406 -0.40 13.57 -1.17
C PRO A 406 -1.49 13.63 -2.25
N ASP A 407 -1.65 12.57 -3.03
CA ASP A 407 -2.67 12.39 -4.08
C ASP A 407 -3.71 11.31 -3.73
N GLY A 408 -3.83 10.97 -2.43
CA GLY A 408 -4.85 10.07 -1.89
C GLY A 408 -6.23 10.70 -1.71
N HIS A 409 -7.18 9.90 -1.22
CA HIS A 409 -8.44 10.42 -0.69
C HIS A 409 -8.21 11.13 0.65
N GLU A 410 -8.64 12.39 0.77
CA GLU A 410 -8.61 13.13 2.05
C GLU A 410 -9.24 12.34 3.21
N LEU A 411 -8.66 12.43 4.40
CA LEU A 411 -9.15 11.68 5.58
C LEU A 411 -10.58 12.09 5.97
N SER A 412 -10.91 13.38 5.87
CA SER A 412 -12.25 13.98 6.07
C SER A 412 -13.30 13.58 5.02
N ARG A 413 -12.88 13.00 3.88
CA ARG A 413 -13.79 12.54 2.84
C ARG A 413 -14.47 11.23 3.24
N LEU A 414 -15.65 11.36 3.83
CA LEU A 414 -16.60 10.28 4.07
C LEU A 414 -17.54 10.15 2.84
N ASP A 415 -17.31 9.12 2.01
CA ASP A 415 -18.21 8.79 0.89
C ASP A 415 -19.49 8.10 1.39
N ASN A 416 -20.68 8.47 0.89
CA ASN A 416 -21.94 7.79 1.24
C ASN A 416 -22.03 6.41 0.52
N PRO A 417 -22.09 5.27 1.24
CA PRO A 417 -22.16 3.93 0.64
C PRO A 417 -23.35 3.72 -0.31
N GLU A 418 -24.50 4.35 -0.05
CA GLU A 418 -25.69 4.27 -0.91
C GLU A 418 -25.40 4.85 -2.30
N VAL A 419 -24.79 6.04 -2.35
CA VAL A 419 -24.40 6.73 -3.59
C VAL A 419 -23.25 5.98 -4.30
N GLN A 420 -22.36 5.32 -3.55
CA GLN A 420 -21.38 4.40 -4.16
C GLN A 420 -22.09 3.19 -4.81
N GLY A 421 -23.10 2.62 -4.15
CA GLY A 421 -23.91 1.50 -4.67
C GLY A 421 -24.58 1.85 -5.99
N GLN A 422 -25.38 2.92 -6.01
CA GLN A 422 -26.05 3.42 -7.22
C GLN A 422 -25.07 3.72 -8.38
N LYS A 423 -23.82 4.08 -8.08
CA LYS A 423 -22.80 4.42 -9.08
C LYS A 423 -22.05 3.21 -9.64
N TYR A 424 -21.78 2.19 -8.82
CA TYR A 424 -20.88 1.08 -9.17
C TYR A 424 -21.59 -0.27 -9.32
N ASP A 425 -22.77 -0.42 -8.73
CA ASP A 425 -23.71 -1.53 -8.88
C ASP A 425 -25.13 -0.97 -9.17
N PRO A 426 -25.32 -0.29 -10.31
CA PRO A 426 -26.54 0.49 -10.59
C PRO A 426 -27.81 -0.36 -10.60
N ASP A 427 -27.71 -1.62 -11.04
CA ASP A 427 -28.83 -2.57 -11.12
C ASP A 427 -29.05 -3.37 -9.82
N GLY A 428 -28.05 -3.36 -8.92
CA GLY A 428 -28.04 -4.09 -7.66
C GLY A 428 -27.56 -5.54 -7.75
N GLU A 429 -27.17 -6.03 -8.94
CA GLU A 429 -26.82 -7.42 -9.20
C GLU A 429 -25.66 -7.93 -8.36
N TYR A 430 -24.67 -7.09 -8.06
CA TYR A 430 -23.57 -7.47 -7.17
C TYR A 430 -24.06 -7.70 -5.75
N VAL A 431 -24.92 -6.83 -5.22
CA VAL A 431 -25.57 -7.05 -3.91
C VAL A 431 -26.49 -8.28 -3.95
N ARG A 432 -27.31 -8.48 -4.98
CA ARG A 432 -28.18 -9.69 -5.10
C ARG A 432 -27.38 -10.99 -5.08
N THR A 433 -26.19 -11.00 -5.68
CA THR A 433 -25.30 -12.16 -5.76
C THR A 433 -24.72 -12.54 -4.39
N TRP A 434 -24.20 -11.56 -3.64
CA TRP A 434 -23.47 -11.81 -2.39
C TRP A 434 -24.32 -11.69 -1.12
N ILE A 435 -25.47 -11.02 -1.20
CA ILE A 435 -26.45 -10.79 -0.14
C ILE A 435 -27.81 -11.37 -0.58
N PRO A 436 -27.94 -12.72 -0.67
CA PRO A 436 -29.16 -13.36 -1.16
C PRO A 436 -30.40 -13.02 -0.32
N GLU A 437 -30.25 -12.65 0.95
CA GLU A 437 -31.32 -12.15 1.80
C GLU A 437 -31.95 -10.83 1.29
N LEU A 438 -31.21 -10.02 0.52
CA LEU A 438 -31.71 -8.81 -0.14
C LEU A 438 -32.06 -9.03 -1.62
N ALA A 439 -31.93 -10.25 -2.16
CA ALA A 439 -32.06 -10.50 -3.61
C ALA A 439 -33.42 -10.12 -4.21
N ARG A 440 -34.48 -9.98 -3.40
CA ARG A 440 -35.82 -9.55 -3.82
C ARG A 440 -36.11 -8.05 -3.60
N MET A 441 -35.19 -7.28 -3.05
CA MET A 441 -35.37 -5.83 -2.88
C MET A 441 -35.44 -5.14 -4.24
N PRO A 442 -36.34 -4.17 -4.45
CA PRO A 442 -36.29 -3.31 -5.64
C PRO A 442 -34.96 -2.55 -5.69
N THR A 443 -34.40 -2.35 -6.89
CA THR A 443 -33.08 -1.73 -7.08
C THR A 443 -32.96 -0.32 -6.47
N GLU A 444 -34.05 0.45 -6.44
CA GLU A 444 -34.13 1.75 -5.74
C GLU A 444 -33.68 1.67 -4.27
N TRP A 445 -33.97 0.55 -3.59
CA TRP A 445 -33.80 0.38 -2.14
C TRP A 445 -32.73 -0.64 -1.76
N ILE A 446 -32.11 -1.33 -2.73
CA ILE A 446 -31.18 -2.44 -2.45
C ILE A 446 -29.88 -1.98 -1.77
N HIS A 447 -29.47 -0.73 -2.02
CA HIS A 447 -28.28 -0.12 -1.41
C HIS A 447 -28.56 0.65 -0.10
N SER A 448 -29.84 0.84 0.23
CA SER A 448 -30.30 1.56 1.43
C SER A 448 -31.58 0.93 2.03
N PRO A 449 -31.58 -0.37 2.38
CA PRO A 449 -32.78 -1.08 2.83
C PRO A 449 -33.38 -0.49 4.11
N TRP A 450 -32.60 0.21 4.94
CA TRP A 450 -33.09 0.95 6.11
C TRP A 450 -33.97 2.16 5.79
N ALA A 451 -33.91 2.70 4.57
CA ALA A 451 -34.74 3.80 4.11
C ALA A 451 -36.05 3.32 3.44
N ALA A 452 -36.16 2.01 3.14
CA ALA A 452 -37.31 1.44 2.45
C ALA A 452 -38.57 1.45 3.33
N PRO A 453 -39.76 1.74 2.76
CA PRO A 453 -41.02 1.60 3.49
C PRO A 453 -41.24 0.16 3.98
N ASN A 454 -41.83 0.01 5.18
CA ASN A 454 -42.11 -1.31 5.77
C ASN A 454 -42.92 -2.25 4.85
N SER A 455 -43.79 -1.71 3.99
CA SER A 455 -44.52 -2.48 2.98
C SER A 455 -43.61 -3.09 1.91
N ILE A 456 -42.57 -2.37 1.48
CA ILE A 456 -41.57 -2.87 0.51
C ILE A 456 -40.70 -3.95 1.17
N LEU A 457 -40.26 -3.71 2.41
CA LEU A 457 -39.51 -4.69 3.19
C LEU A 457 -40.29 -6.01 3.37
N GLN A 458 -41.58 -5.93 3.71
CA GLN A 458 -42.45 -7.11 3.82
C GLN A 458 -42.62 -7.86 2.49
N VAL A 459 -42.81 -7.16 1.37
CA VAL A 459 -42.94 -7.79 0.04
C VAL A 459 -41.63 -8.45 -0.41
N ALA A 460 -40.48 -7.82 -0.15
CA ALA A 460 -39.17 -8.44 -0.38
C ALA A 460 -38.84 -9.57 0.62
N GLY A 461 -39.54 -9.61 1.76
CA GLY A 461 -39.30 -10.52 2.88
C GLY A 461 -38.01 -10.21 3.63
N VAL A 462 -37.69 -8.92 3.81
CA VAL A 462 -36.54 -8.43 4.56
C VAL A 462 -37.00 -7.91 5.93
N GLU A 463 -36.35 -8.36 6.99
CA GLU A 463 -36.60 -7.95 8.37
C GLU A 463 -35.28 -7.48 9.02
N LEU A 464 -35.15 -6.16 9.13
CA LEU A 464 -33.91 -5.52 9.56
C LEU A 464 -33.63 -5.75 11.05
N GLY A 465 -32.49 -6.38 11.32
CA GLY A 465 -32.09 -6.87 12.65
C GLY A 465 -32.35 -8.37 12.86
N PHE A 466 -33.02 -9.05 11.91
CA PHE A 466 -33.22 -10.50 11.95
C PHE A 466 -32.55 -11.21 10.78
N ASN A 467 -32.98 -10.98 9.53
CA ASN A 467 -32.39 -11.66 8.36
C ASN A 467 -31.33 -10.85 7.63
N TYR A 468 -31.34 -9.52 7.78
CA TYR A 468 -30.25 -8.62 7.38
C TYR A 468 -30.02 -7.59 8.50
N PRO A 469 -28.78 -7.27 8.91
CA PRO A 469 -28.54 -6.35 10.02
C PRO A 469 -29.00 -4.91 9.74
N LYS A 470 -29.30 -4.18 10.81
CA LYS A 470 -29.45 -2.71 10.77
C LYS A 470 -28.06 -2.06 10.60
N PRO A 471 -27.98 -0.84 10.02
CA PRO A 471 -26.73 -0.07 9.97
C PRO A 471 -26.03 0.00 11.33
N ILE A 472 -24.78 -0.44 11.39
CA ILE A 472 -23.99 -0.52 12.63
C ILE A 472 -23.65 0.86 13.23
N VAL A 473 -23.52 1.87 12.36
CA VAL A 473 -23.35 3.29 12.70
C VAL A 473 -24.09 4.08 11.62
N GLU A 474 -24.92 5.05 11.98
CA GLU A 474 -25.60 5.91 11.00
C GLU A 474 -24.64 6.91 10.34
N LEU A 475 -24.93 7.28 9.08
CA LEU A 475 -24.07 8.17 8.28
C LEU A 475 -23.79 9.52 8.96
N HIS A 476 -24.79 10.10 9.63
CA HIS A 476 -24.64 11.40 10.29
C HIS A 476 -23.71 11.29 11.52
N MET A 477 -23.90 10.27 12.36
CA MET A 477 -23.02 9.99 13.50
C MET A 477 -21.59 9.67 13.07
N ALA A 478 -21.43 8.85 12.01
CA ALA A 478 -20.12 8.53 11.45
C ALA A 478 -19.37 9.79 10.99
N ARG A 479 -20.09 10.78 10.46
CA ARG A 479 -19.51 12.07 10.07
C ARG A 479 -19.07 12.91 11.26
N GLU A 480 -19.95 13.10 12.24
CA GLU A 480 -19.64 13.84 13.47
C GLU A 480 -18.43 13.23 14.20
N CYS A 481 -18.43 11.92 14.41
CA CYS A 481 -17.31 11.22 15.03
C CYS A 481 -16.01 11.35 14.23
N LEU A 482 -16.06 11.35 12.89
CA LEU A 482 -14.86 11.52 12.05
C LEU A 482 -14.28 12.94 12.18
N ASP A 483 -15.13 13.96 12.12
CA ASP A 483 -14.71 15.36 12.23
C ASP A 483 -14.12 15.64 13.64
N ASP A 484 -14.69 15.06 14.70
CA ASP A 484 -14.13 15.08 16.07
C ASP A 484 -12.80 14.33 16.20
N ALA A 485 -12.67 13.15 15.58
CA ALA A 485 -11.43 12.36 15.59
C ALA A 485 -10.28 13.08 14.87
N ILE A 486 -10.58 13.72 13.72
CA ILE A 486 -9.63 14.56 12.98
C ILE A 486 -9.23 15.80 13.80
N SER A 487 -10.19 16.47 14.44
CA SER A 487 -9.91 17.60 15.33
C SER A 487 -8.98 17.20 16.48
N THR A 488 -9.25 16.06 17.12
CA THR A 488 -8.43 15.49 18.20
C THR A 488 -7.03 15.13 17.73
N MET A 489 -6.90 14.47 16.58
CA MET A 489 -5.62 14.14 15.94
C MET A 489 -4.73 15.38 15.77
N TRP A 490 -5.28 16.46 15.21
CA TRP A 490 -4.54 17.71 15.00
C TRP A 490 -4.14 18.42 16.29
N GLN A 491 -5.00 18.38 17.32
CA GLN A 491 -4.68 18.92 18.65
C GLN A 491 -3.52 18.16 19.29
N LEU A 492 -3.53 16.82 19.23
CA LEU A 492 -2.46 15.97 19.76
C LEU A 492 -1.15 16.15 18.98
N ASP A 493 -1.20 16.23 17.65
CA ASP A 493 -0.02 16.45 16.81
C ASP A 493 0.63 17.82 17.07
N THR A 494 -0.20 18.86 17.19
CA THR A 494 0.26 20.21 17.57
C THR A 494 0.88 20.20 18.97
N ALA A 495 0.26 19.51 19.94
CA ALA A 495 0.77 19.42 21.30
C ALA A 495 2.11 18.65 21.38
N ALA A 496 2.28 17.59 20.58
CA ALA A 496 3.52 16.84 20.49
C ALA A 496 4.65 17.70 19.89
N LYS A 497 4.41 18.36 18.75
CA LYS A 497 5.37 19.27 18.12
C LYS A 497 5.77 20.44 19.03
N LEU A 498 4.82 21.00 19.80
CA LEU A 498 5.11 22.03 20.79
C LEU A 498 5.87 21.52 22.03
N ALA A 499 5.82 20.22 22.33
CA ALA A 499 6.60 19.62 23.42
C ALA A 499 8.05 19.28 23.00
N GLU A 500 8.31 19.13 21.70
CA GLU A 500 9.65 18.96 21.12
C GLU A 500 10.37 20.32 20.91
N LEU A 501 9.65 21.44 21.00
CA LEU A 501 10.17 22.80 20.84
C LEU A 501 10.41 23.48 22.20
N ASP A 502 11.61 23.33 22.75
CA ASP A 502 12.06 23.87 24.05
C ASP A 502 12.30 25.42 24.06
N GLY A 503 11.44 26.20 23.39
CA GLY A 503 11.63 27.65 23.22
C GLY A 503 10.35 28.47 22.93
N GLU A 504 10.48 29.81 22.94
CA GLU A 504 9.33 30.72 22.73
C GLU A 504 8.66 30.54 21.35
N VAL A 505 7.33 30.47 21.36
CA VAL A 505 6.51 30.27 20.15
C VAL A 505 6.33 31.61 19.43
N VAL A 506 7.02 31.77 18.30
CA VAL A 506 6.84 32.88 17.35
C VAL A 506 5.91 32.43 16.21
N ASP A 507 5.09 33.33 15.65
CA ASP A 507 4.05 33.00 14.65
C ASP A 507 4.58 32.23 13.42
N ASP A 508 5.80 32.50 12.97
CA ASP A 508 6.41 31.80 11.83
C ASP A 508 6.60 30.29 12.08
N ASN A 509 6.77 29.87 13.34
CA ASN A 509 6.86 28.44 13.69
C ASN A 509 5.51 27.73 13.59
N LEU A 510 4.38 28.43 13.77
CA LEU A 510 3.03 27.85 13.71
C LEU A 510 2.62 27.42 12.30
N ASN A 511 3.14 28.08 11.26
CA ASN A 511 2.87 27.70 9.87
C ASN A 511 3.62 26.41 9.48
N ASN A 512 4.86 26.22 9.95
CA ASN A 512 5.60 24.97 9.72
C ASN A 512 5.00 23.76 10.47
N ILE A 513 4.39 23.97 11.64
CA ILE A 513 3.74 22.91 12.43
C ILE A 513 2.61 22.18 11.66
N ARG A 514 1.97 22.84 10.67
CA ARG A 514 0.86 22.24 9.88
C ARG A 514 1.30 21.45 8.66
N ASN A 515 2.57 21.53 8.24
CA ASN A 515 3.05 20.74 7.12
C ASN A 515 3.40 19.30 7.57
N PHE A 516 3.10 18.34 6.70
CA PHE A 516 3.62 16.98 6.81
C PHE A 516 4.98 16.93 6.11
N ASP A 517 6.07 16.83 6.89
CA ASP A 517 7.41 16.73 6.35
C ASP A 517 7.62 15.38 5.66
N ILE A 518 7.50 15.37 4.32
CA ILE A 518 7.91 14.24 3.50
C ILE A 518 9.45 14.24 3.43
N PRO A 519 10.15 13.17 3.88
CA PRO A 519 11.60 13.10 3.79
C PRO A 519 12.07 13.23 2.33
N LYS A 520 13.06 14.10 2.06
CA LYS A 520 13.61 14.23 0.70
C LYS A 520 14.59 13.10 0.42
N VAL A 521 14.31 12.32 -0.62
CA VAL A 521 15.17 11.25 -1.13
C VAL A 521 15.83 11.75 -2.41
N VAL A 522 17.16 11.77 -2.44
CA VAL A 522 17.96 12.29 -3.56
C VAL A 522 18.96 11.22 -4.00
N LEU A 523 19.06 11.00 -5.30
CA LEU A 523 20.02 10.06 -5.88
C LEU A 523 21.46 10.58 -5.74
N ASN A 524 22.29 9.90 -4.93
CA ASN A 524 23.72 10.21 -4.79
C ASN A 524 24.49 9.88 -6.08
N LYS A 525 24.80 10.90 -6.89
CA LYS A 525 25.54 10.76 -8.17
C LYS A 525 27.07 10.51 -8.03
N LYS A 526 27.61 10.27 -6.82
CA LYS A 526 29.06 10.06 -6.62
C LYS A 526 29.45 8.58 -6.66
N LEU A 527 29.78 8.10 -7.87
CA LEU A 527 30.81 7.07 -8.14
C LEU A 527 31.04 7.00 -9.67
N SER A 528 32.26 7.28 -10.11
CA SER A 528 32.66 7.24 -11.53
C SER A 528 33.05 5.82 -11.98
N PRO A 529 32.97 5.49 -13.29
CA PRO A 529 33.03 4.11 -13.74
C PRO A 529 34.48 3.58 -13.85
N SER A 530 34.86 2.69 -12.93
CA SER A 530 35.80 1.60 -13.23
C SER A 530 35.01 0.30 -13.40
N THR A 531 35.49 -0.59 -14.27
CA THR A 531 34.81 -1.84 -14.60
C THR A 531 34.71 -2.78 -13.40
N SER A 532 33.56 -3.46 -13.28
CA SER A 532 33.07 -4.28 -12.15
C SER A 532 32.54 -3.49 -10.93
N SER A 533 31.42 -3.97 -10.36
CA SER A 533 30.66 -3.43 -9.20
C SER A 533 29.79 -2.16 -9.39
N MET A 534 28.80 -2.22 -10.31
CA MET A 534 27.67 -1.25 -10.37
C MET A 534 26.53 -1.57 -9.38
N GLU A 535 26.80 -1.93 -8.11
CA GLU A 535 25.72 -2.34 -7.17
C GLU A 535 25.66 -1.62 -5.80
N HIS A 536 26.63 -0.78 -5.43
CA HIS A 536 26.53 0.02 -4.19
C HIS A 536 25.78 1.35 -4.39
N ARG A 537 24.47 1.29 -4.68
CA ARG A 537 23.55 2.45 -4.54
C ARG A 537 22.79 2.38 -3.22
N VAL A 538 23.45 2.71 -2.11
CA VAL A 538 22.78 2.89 -0.81
C VAL A 538 22.28 4.34 -0.72
N LEU A 539 20.99 4.52 -0.45
CA LEU A 539 20.35 5.82 -0.28
C LEU A 539 20.72 6.43 1.09
N SER A 540 21.06 7.73 1.11
CA SER A 540 21.24 8.50 2.34
C SER A 540 19.99 9.34 2.62
N THR A 541 19.23 9.00 3.65
CA THR A 541 18.13 9.83 4.14
C THR A 541 18.68 10.96 5.02
N ASN A 542 18.42 12.22 4.68
CA ASN A 542 18.71 13.35 5.56
C ASN A 542 17.67 13.43 6.69
N GLY A 543 17.82 12.56 7.69
CA GLY A 543 17.17 12.66 8.99
C GLY A 543 18.17 13.18 10.04
N LYS A 544 17.72 14.04 10.97
CA LYS A 544 18.52 14.45 12.13
C LYS A 544 18.54 13.33 13.16
N ASP A 545 19.51 12.42 13.06
CA ASP A 545 19.80 11.48 14.16
C ASP A 545 20.67 12.19 15.21
N GLU A 546 20.04 12.66 16.29
CA GLU A 546 20.74 13.06 17.51
C GLU A 546 21.35 11.82 18.19
N LYS A 547 22.64 11.58 17.94
CA LYS A 547 23.40 10.58 18.69
C LYS A 547 23.87 11.15 20.01
N SER A 548 23.32 10.62 21.10
CA SER A 548 23.95 10.69 22.41
C SER A 548 25.37 10.09 22.36
N GLN A 549 26.35 10.87 22.77
CA GLN A 549 27.74 10.41 22.95
C GLN A 549 28.01 10.11 24.43
N PRO A 550 29.04 9.29 24.69
CA PRO A 550 29.95 9.52 25.80
C PRO A 550 31.35 9.92 25.30
N THR A 551 31.68 11.20 25.52
CA THR A 551 32.94 11.65 26.14
C THR A 551 34.27 11.62 25.36
N GLU A 552 34.80 12.84 25.10
CA GLU A 552 36.22 13.23 24.91
C GLU A 552 36.99 12.60 23.71
N VAL A 553 37.86 13.30 22.96
CA VAL A 553 38.84 14.34 23.33
C VAL A 553 38.94 15.47 22.27
N LYS A 554 39.37 16.63 22.76
CA LYS A 554 39.65 17.92 22.10
C LYS A 554 40.48 17.90 20.79
N ALA A 555 40.17 18.92 19.97
CA ALA A 555 41.07 19.76 19.17
C ALA A 555 41.73 19.22 17.89
N LEU A 556 41.38 19.86 16.75
CA LEU A 556 42.26 20.87 16.16
C LEU A 556 41.50 21.90 15.28
N TYR A 557 41.72 23.19 15.56
CA TYR A 557 41.78 24.39 14.68
C TYR A 557 40.81 24.49 13.46
N LYS A 558 39.88 25.46 13.40
CA LYS A 558 39.96 26.95 13.37
C LYS A 558 40.05 27.58 11.96
N GLN A 559 39.01 28.36 11.63
CA GLN A 559 39.01 29.66 10.89
C GLN A 559 39.51 29.60 9.42
N ILE A 560 38.96 30.32 8.43
CA ILE A 560 38.65 31.77 8.26
C ILE A 560 37.47 31.83 7.25
N ILE A 561 36.32 32.51 7.42
CA ILE A 561 35.98 33.95 7.59
C ILE A 561 36.13 34.82 6.31
N ARG A 562 34.98 35.15 5.67
CA ARG A 562 34.64 36.45 5.00
C ARG A 562 35.46 36.89 3.76
N ASP A 563 35.13 37.89 2.92
CA ASP A 563 33.99 38.82 2.59
C ASP A 563 34.27 39.32 1.13
N ASP A 564 33.43 39.96 0.30
CA ASP A 564 31.96 40.14 0.13
C ASP A 564 31.72 40.87 -1.25
N MET A 565 30.46 41.21 -1.60
CA MET A 565 30.00 42.28 -2.53
C MET A 565 29.92 42.11 -4.09
N MET A 566 28.66 42.24 -4.58
CA MET A 566 28.11 43.19 -5.59
C MET A 566 28.68 43.34 -7.04
N ASN A 567 27.84 42.97 -8.02
CA ASN A 567 27.26 43.80 -9.13
C ASN A 567 26.58 42.84 -10.14
N ASP A 568 25.30 42.93 -10.50
CA ASP A 568 24.49 44.02 -11.11
C ASP A 568 24.64 44.13 -12.65
N SER A 569 23.56 43.78 -13.39
CA SER A 569 23.05 44.49 -14.60
C SER A 569 22.04 43.69 -15.45
N ASN A 570 21.05 44.44 -15.96
CA ASN A 570 19.92 44.14 -16.88
C ASN A 570 20.31 43.32 -18.15
N MET A 571 19.39 42.72 -18.94
CA MET A 571 18.31 43.41 -19.68
C MET A 571 17.30 42.45 -20.36
N ASP A 572 16.17 43.01 -20.83
CA ASP A 572 14.96 42.34 -21.34
C ASP A 572 15.10 41.62 -22.70
N ASP A 573 14.13 40.74 -23.01
CA ASP A 573 13.36 40.91 -24.26
C ASP A 573 11.95 40.26 -24.21
N THR A 574 11.09 40.59 -25.20
CA THR A 574 9.62 40.59 -25.06
C THR A 574 8.84 39.80 -26.12
N CYS A 575 7.66 39.24 -25.78
CA CYS A 575 6.49 39.17 -26.68
C CYS A 575 5.15 38.81 -25.96
N SER A 576 4.19 39.75 -26.00
CA SER A 576 2.77 39.65 -26.45
C SER A 576 2.21 38.27 -26.89
N THR A 577 0.92 37.90 -26.82
CA THR A 577 -0.40 38.51 -26.48
C THR A 577 -1.47 37.37 -26.46
N ALA A 578 -2.75 37.44 -26.05
CA ALA A 578 -3.66 38.41 -25.40
C ALA A 578 -4.95 37.67 -24.92
N ASN A 579 -5.95 38.41 -24.42
CA ASN A 579 -7.38 38.05 -24.21
C ASN A 579 -7.72 37.08 -23.07
N LEU A 580 -8.80 37.27 -22.27
CA LEU A 580 -9.81 38.35 -22.21
C LEU A 580 -10.38 38.43 -20.78
N LYS A 581 -10.71 39.63 -20.28
CA LYS A 581 -11.40 39.84 -18.99
C LYS A 581 -12.92 39.95 -19.20
N VAL A 582 -13.71 39.40 -18.28
CA VAL A 582 -15.11 39.82 -18.05
C VAL A 582 -15.21 40.45 -16.66
N THR A 583 -15.68 41.69 -16.61
CA THR A 583 -15.77 42.52 -15.41
C THR A 583 -17.19 42.53 -14.85
N ARG A 584 -17.35 42.50 -13.52
CA ARG A 584 -18.53 43.10 -12.87
C ARG A 584 -18.14 43.82 -11.57
N LYS A 585 -18.45 45.12 -11.52
CA LYS A 585 -18.22 46.03 -10.39
C LYS A 585 -19.31 45.88 -9.32
N ARG A 586 -18.95 46.12 -8.06
CA ARG A 586 -19.69 46.86 -7.01
C ARG A 586 -18.68 47.12 -5.87
N SER A 587 -18.11 48.32 -5.78
CA SER A 587 -18.63 49.52 -5.06
C SER A 587 -18.60 49.34 -3.54
N SER A 588 -17.71 50.10 -2.89
CA SER A 588 -17.51 50.16 -1.44
C SER A 588 -18.50 51.09 -0.74
N SER A 589 -18.69 50.87 0.57
CA SER A 589 -19.11 51.90 1.51
C SER A 589 -18.70 51.47 2.93
N ASP A 590 -17.69 52.14 3.49
CA ASP A 590 -17.27 51.95 4.88
C ASP A 590 -18.26 52.57 5.87
N SER A 591 -18.54 51.87 6.96
CA SER A 591 -18.75 52.51 8.26
C SER A 591 -18.44 51.52 9.38
N ALA A 592 -17.40 51.81 10.16
CA ALA A 592 -16.94 50.98 11.27
C ALA A 592 -17.19 51.68 12.61
N PHE A 593 -17.70 50.95 13.60
CA PHE A 593 -17.61 51.32 15.01
C PHE A 593 -17.30 50.10 15.88
N ASN A 594 -16.47 50.31 16.91
CA ASN A 594 -15.72 49.26 17.61
C ASN A 594 -16.59 48.37 18.52
N ALA A 595 -16.48 47.04 18.37
CA ALA A 595 -17.09 46.06 19.30
C ALA A 595 -16.32 44.73 19.50
N THR A 596 -15.11 44.57 18.97
CA THR A 596 -14.40 43.26 18.91
C THR A 596 -13.41 42.97 20.06
N SER A 597 -12.85 44.00 20.71
CA SER A 597 -11.74 43.82 21.68
C SER A 597 -12.08 43.00 22.94
N ARG A 598 -13.29 43.14 23.52
CA ARG A 598 -13.63 42.47 24.79
C ARG A 598 -13.93 40.98 24.66
N ARG A 599 -14.40 40.49 23.49
CA ARG A 599 -14.78 39.07 23.30
C ARG A 599 -13.56 38.15 23.19
N GLN A 600 -12.53 38.60 22.47
CA GLN A 600 -11.28 37.85 22.32
C GLN A 600 -10.50 37.72 23.65
N GLN A 601 -10.55 38.74 24.52
CA GLN A 601 -9.92 38.66 25.84
C GLN A 601 -10.60 37.65 26.78
N THR A 602 -11.93 37.50 26.74
CA THR A 602 -12.64 36.49 27.53
C THR A 602 -12.42 35.07 27.01
N GLU A 603 -12.35 34.86 25.69
CA GLU A 603 -12.02 33.53 25.12
C GLU A 603 -10.59 33.11 25.46
N MET A 604 -9.60 34.00 25.33
CA MET A 604 -8.21 33.70 25.75
C MET A 604 -8.11 33.39 27.25
N ALA A 605 -8.87 34.07 28.11
CA ALA A 605 -8.90 33.78 29.54
C ALA A 605 -9.47 32.37 29.82
N LEU A 606 -10.53 31.98 29.11
CA LEU A 606 -11.16 30.66 29.24
C LEU A 606 -10.23 29.53 28.76
N VAL A 607 -9.52 29.75 27.65
CA VAL A 607 -8.51 28.82 27.12
C VAL A 607 -7.34 28.67 28.08
N ARG A 608 -6.81 29.77 28.63
CA ARG A 608 -5.75 29.72 29.65
C ARG A 608 -6.19 28.97 30.92
N LEU A 609 -7.44 29.14 31.35
CA LEU A 609 -7.98 28.39 32.49
C LEU A 609 -8.04 26.87 32.20
N LYS A 610 -8.57 26.47 31.03
CA LYS A 610 -8.62 25.04 30.62
C LYS A 610 -7.22 24.42 30.54
N ILE A 611 -6.25 25.13 29.98
CA ILE A 611 -4.84 24.67 29.90
C ILE A 611 -4.24 24.50 31.31
N MET A 612 -4.53 25.40 32.25
CA MET A 612 -4.10 25.25 33.65
C MET A 612 -4.74 24.03 34.32
N THR A 613 -6.04 23.79 34.13
CA THR A 613 -6.73 22.62 34.69
C THR A 613 -6.14 21.32 34.16
N VAL A 614 -5.87 21.21 32.86
CA VAL A 614 -5.23 20.02 32.26
C VAL A 614 -3.81 19.81 32.80
N LYS A 615 -2.99 20.87 32.92
CA LYS A 615 -1.64 20.77 33.53
C LYS A 615 -1.68 20.32 35.01
N ILE A 616 -2.72 20.66 35.76
CA ILE A 616 -2.90 20.21 37.16
C ILE A 616 -3.34 18.74 37.20
N VAL A 617 -4.28 18.33 36.36
CA VAL A 617 -4.74 16.93 36.28
C VAL A 617 -3.59 16.00 35.86
N VAL A 618 -2.83 16.35 34.82
CA VAL A 618 -1.67 15.54 34.36
C VAL A 618 -0.58 15.43 35.43
N ARG A 619 -0.34 16.48 36.23
CA ARG A 619 0.60 16.39 37.37
C ARG A 619 0.08 15.56 38.54
N ALA A 620 -1.23 15.45 38.73
CA ALA A 620 -1.82 14.58 39.76
C ALA A 620 -1.76 13.08 39.38
N SER A 621 -1.73 12.76 38.08
CA SER A 621 -1.73 11.38 37.58
C SER A 621 -0.38 10.65 37.65
N LEU A 622 0.73 11.35 37.97
CA LEU A 622 2.10 10.82 37.85
C LEU A 622 2.84 10.62 39.19
N GLY A 623 2.12 10.46 40.31
CA GLY A 623 2.75 10.10 41.60
C GLY A 623 1.79 9.75 42.75
N HIS A 624 2.10 8.69 43.49
CA HIS A 624 1.40 8.19 44.70
C HIS A 624 2.30 8.34 45.95
N PRO A 625 1.80 8.19 47.20
CA PRO A 625 0.46 8.50 47.73
C PRO A 625 0.47 9.21 49.13
N ARG A 626 -0.68 9.83 49.50
CA ARG A 626 -1.12 10.27 50.85
C ARG A 626 -0.40 11.44 51.57
N LYS A 627 -1.21 12.13 52.39
CA LYS A 627 -0.91 13.18 53.40
C LYS A 627 -0.44 14.56 52.88
N LEU A 628 -1.41 15.40 52.51
CA LEU A 628 -1.60 16.77 53.07
C LEU A 628 -2.90 17.42 52.53
N LEU A 629 -4.05 16.85 52.89
CA LEU A 629 -5.33 17.56 52.77
C LEU A 629 -5.44 18.56 53.92
N SER A 630 -5.22 19.83 53.64
CA SER A 630 -5.34 20.91 54.63
C SER A 630 -5.78 22.23 53.99
N ILE A 631 -6.99 22.67 54.38
CA ILE A 631 -7.47 24.07 54.42
C ILE A 631 -7.66 24.82 53.08
N SER A 632 -6.82 24.66 52.06
CA SER A 632 -6.90 25.45 50.82
C SER A 632 -8.08 25.08 49.91
N ALA A 633 -8.45 23.80 49.82
CA ALA A 633 -9.55 23.35 48.96
C ALA A 633 -10.94 23.81 49.47
N LEU A 634 -11.14 23.82 50.80
CA LEU A 634 -12.38 24.27 51.43
C LEU A 634 -12.60 25.78 51.25
N LYS A 635 -11.54 26.60 51.33
CA LYS A 635 -11.63 28.04 51.04
C LYS A 635 -11.98 28.34 49.57
N MET A 636 -11.48 27.54 48.62
CA MET A 636 -11.83 27.71 47.20
C MET A 636 -13.31 27.36 46.91
N LEU A 637 -13.85 26.31 47.53
CA LEU A 637 -15.26 25.95 47.41
C LEU A 637 -16.20 27.01 48.02
N GLN A 638 -15.80 27.61 49.14
CA GLN A 638 -16.58 28.67 49.78
C GLN A 638 -16.65 29.95 48.92
N ILE A 639 -15.54 30.34 48.28
CA ILE A 639 -15.49 31.48 47.33
C ILE A 639 -16.32 31.19 46.06
N PHE A 640 -16.46 29.93 45.65
CA PHE A 640 -17.25 29.56 44.49
C PHE A 640 -18.76 29.69 44.74
N ASN A 641 -19.24 29.28 45.93
CA ASN A 641 -20.65 29.39 46.30
C ASN A 641 -21.11 30.84 46.48
N GLU A 642 -20.27 31.74 47.03
CA GLU A 642 -20.64 33.15 47.24
C GLU A 642 -20.68 34.00 45.95
N LYS A 643 -20.13 33.51 44.82
CA LYS A 643 -20.04 34.28 43.57
C LYS A 643 -20.95 33.84 42.42
N TYR A 644 -21.54 32.65 42.47
CA TYR A 644 -22.23 32.05 41.31
C TYR A 644 -23.63 31.49 41.58
N LEU A 645 -24.21 31.70 42.77
CA LEU A 645 -25.60 31.38 43.08
C LEU A 645 -26.42 32.69 43.26
N PRO A 646 -27.35 33.01 42.33
CA PRO A 646 -28.28 34.11 42.52
C PRO A 646 -29.28 33.78 43.63
N SER A 647 -29.30 34.60 44.68
CA SER A 647 -30.30 34.52 45.74
C SER A 647 -31.65 35.05 45.26
N HIS A 648 -32.66 34.17 45.31
CA HIS A 648 -34.11 34.42 45.30
C HIS A 648 -34.72 35.28 44.16
N VAL A 649 -35.57 34.61 43.37
CA VAL A 649 -36.96 35.09 43.19
C VAL A 649 -37.85 34.25 44.11
N ILE A 650 -38.88 34.89 44.66
CA ILE A 650 -39.91 34.34 45.57
C ILE A 650 -40.96 33.57 44.75
#